data_AF-A0A7S0FKM2-F1
#
_entry.id   AF-A0A7S0FKM2-F1
#
_cell.length_a   1.000
_cell.length_b   1.000
_cell.length_c   1.000
_cell.angle_alpha   90.00
_cell.angle_beta   90.00
_cell.angle_gamma   90.00
#
_symmetry.space_group_name_H-M   'P 1'
#
loop_
_entity.id
_entity.type
_entity.pdbx_description
1 polymer ?
#
loop_
_entity_poly.entity_id
_entity_poly.type
_entity_poly.pdbx_seq_one_letter_code
_entity_poly.pdbx_strand_id
1 'polypeptide(L)'
;LKLSVLAQGLGIRCCSGPALPPPLMAPLLVEVPAHVPGPRHEACGKLWEVLLELPLADAFRFSVPRPPVPLATCPAGGMPKAAPGTRARWSPGGAIGGNENEQCPQCGLPVGDFGYAGVAEGRLLHGECKALLLLQHAKAEELARQRRDAELKAKHRAEYDIGWKAHRIPTSMSVAKRLGCEPIAQGMCCIALTDGSRSVRVAPTANAAAAVNLEYLSIALRVRREEGGEPRFSLDPRRDAVSLSDDSVTRWQVKRFEPAWLEGTSAGEVLFQADYHLKELSMGEAEQPVVGMMGCLDLPDVEAPPDGWLAREWYVVRRAELHLAEGGALVPRVEMGVEAREMVRGAAGLEDAPLTRREHPLVRYAAAFTHFFDLIAERRSVVHHLRELAKASVLAKFLLDGGRDLDESWFHPAGGAKTSGCPLVPQLWNERSHSQVCVRDGEILDAGTQSGTSMHGVYGGVQLSLEQLSLSRKTLQPFSAPSWFPQGVDLSLDTFDLSVPASSAPNSHQGTQTASLPRGSAFWSCVDSGHPPRFGDKCGDFFRRLFNPHLSDRRCEGDSFVGPDTSPAYLQQLRDLMGEEDSFQERRMGHFLSDRFVAERPGPLFPASWTPASSFEISRGPVPEALARQPEDAPLRARPDLQTEALCYVWQGVAPVFDRCAEDGARFRIYRAGQLEVRTTQAPGGAELLGAVFTSGEPSPRAPAAERRGLGSAALGELSRAMLYVEAATCGGSALAAHFYVVLETSRGDAAVTEELDDGTVAWVENPAGLEARNARAKGMRST
;
A
#
# COMPACT_ATOMS: atom_id res chain seq x y z
N LEU A 1 40.08 30.07 -39.52
CA LEU A 1 40.62 30.56 -40.82
C LEU A 1 41.76 29.72 -41.42
N LYS A 2 42.31 28.69 -40.75
CA LYS A 2 43.22 27.70 -41.39
C LYS A 2 42.58 26.32 -41.69
N LEU A 3 41.28 26.15 -41.46
CA LEU A 3 40.52 24.90 -41.68
C LEU A 3 39.69 24.90 -42.97
N SER A 4 39.57 26.02 -43.69
CA SER A 4 38.77 26.14 -44.91
C SER A 4 39.53 25.79 -46.21
N VAL A 5 40.80 25.35 -46.14
CA VAL A 5 41.67 25.16 -47.31
C VAL A 5 41.98 23.68 -47.62
N LEU A 6 41.52 22.71 -46.82
CA LEU A 6 41.78 21.29 -47.05
C LEU A 6 40.61 20.49 -47.66
N ALA A 7 39.44 21.11 -47.87
CA ALA A 7 38.22 20.40 -48.28
C ALA A 7 37.94 20.34 -49.80
N GLN A 8 38.81 20.86 -50.68
CA GLN A 8 38.55 20.92 -52.14
C GLN A 8 39.23 19.80 -52.95
N GLY A 9 39.61 18.67 -52.33
CA GLY A 9 40.60 17.77 -52.91
C GLY A 9 40.18 16.34 -53.28
N LEU A 10 38.89 15.96 -53.35
CA LEU A 10 38.54 14.57 -53.71
C LEU A 10 37.26 14.51 -54.57
N GLY A 11 37.42 14.61 -55.89
CA GLY A 11 36.36 14.41 -56.86
C GLY A 11 35.91 12.94 -56.89
N ILE A 12 34.67 12.68 -56.48
CA ILE A 12 33.99 11.39 -56.66
C ILE A 12 32.64 11.66 -57.36
N ARG A 13 32.47 11.12 -58.57
CA ARG A 13 31.22 11.19 -59.35
C ARG A 13 30.22 10.15 -58.83
N CYS A 14 28.98 10.58 -58.57
CA CYS A 14 27.85 9.66 -58.35
C CYS A 14 27.32 9.12 -59.68
N CYS A 15 27.20 7.80 -59.81
CA CYS A 15 26.43 7.15 -60.87
C CYS A 15 24.99 6.93 -60.38
N SER A 16 24.03 7.55 -61.08
CA SER A 16 22.59 7.33 -60.91
C SER A 16 22.11 6.20 -61.82
N GLY A 17 21.42 5.20 -61.26
CA GLY A 17 20.68 4.16 -62.00
C GLY A 17 19.29 3.94 -61.38
N PRO A 18 18.26 3.58 -62.17
CA PRO A 18 16.86 3.84 -61.82
C PRO A 18 16.17 2.70 -61.04
N ALA A 19 15.08 3.10 -60.38
CA ALA A 19 14.21 2.31 -59.51
C ALA A 19 13.36 1.25 -60.23
N LEU A 20 13.01 0.18 -59.50
CA LEU A 20 11.90 -0.74 -59.78
C LEU A 20 11.11 -1.05 -58.49
N PRO A 21 9.82 -1.45 -58.58
CA PRO A 21 8.82 -1.34 -57.51
C PRO A 21 8.67 -2.64 -56.66
N PRO A 22 7.91 -2.60 -55.54
CA PRO A 22 7.98 -3.61 -54.48
C PRO A 22 6.97 -4.76 -54.65
N PRO A 23 7.12 -5.85 -53.88
CA PRO A 23 5.95 -6.56 -53.40
C PRO A 23 5.92 -6.81 -51.88
N LEU A 24 4.75 -6.49 -51.33
CA LEU A 24 3.91 -7.23 -50.38
C LEU A 24 4.51 -7.94 -49.15
N MET A 25 3.95 -7.51 -48.01
CA MET A 25 4.08 -8.04 -46.64
C MET A 25 3.59 -9.49 -46.47
N ALA A 26 4.37 -10.29 -45.72
CA ALA A 26 3.88 -11.29 -44.76
C ALA A 26 5.00 -11.58 -43.72
N PRO A 27 4.69 -11.84 -42.44
CA PRO A 27 5.67 -11.89 -41.37
C PRO A 27 6.30 -13.28 -41.25
N LEU A 28 7.63 -13.35 -41.30
CA LEU A 28 8.41 -14.54 -40.97
C LEU A 28 9.44 -14.16 -39.91
N LEU A 29 9.31 -14.79 -38.74
CA LEU A 29 10.30 -14.85 -37.67
C LEU A 29 11.64 -15.33 -38.26
N VAL A 30 12.68 -14.50 -38.15
CA VAL A 30 14.06 -14.89 -38.44
C VAL A 30 14.96 -14.38 -37.33
N GLU A 31 15.65 -15.32 -36.70
CA GLU A 31 16.74 -15.12 -35.74
C GLU A 31 17.91 -14.34 -36.39
N VAL A 32 18.49 -13.41 -35.63
CA VAL A 32 19.61 -12.56 -36.07
C VAL A 32 20.94 -13.33 -35.92
N PRO A 33 21.73 -13.51 -37.00
CA PRO A 33 23.13 -13.90 -36.86
C PRO A 33 24.04 -12.67 -36.67
N ALA A 34 25.05 -12.84 -35.84
CA ALA A 34 26.11 -11.87 -35.59
C ALA A 34 26.97 -11.59 -36.85
N HIS A 35 27.40 -10.33 -36.94
CA HIS A 35 28.47 -9.78 -37.80
C HIS A 35 28.28 -9.76 -39.33
N VAL A 36 28.00 -8.56 -39.86
CA VAL A 36 28.40 -8.13 -41.22
C VAL A 36 28.91 -6.68 -41.16
N PRO A 37 30.12 -6.36 -41.65
CA PRO A 37 30.64 -4.99 -41.69
C PRO A 37 30.18 -4.28 -42.97
N GLY A 38 29.58 -3.09 -42.84
CA GLY A 38 29.16 -2.22 -43.94
C GLY A 38 29.96 -0.91 -44.01
N PRO A 39 29.99 -0.22 -45.17
CA PRO A 39 30.91 0.88 -45.49
C PRO A 39 30.44 2.24 -44.94
N ARG A 40 30.17 2.32 -43.63
CA ARG A 40 29.74 3.57 -42.96
C ARG A 40 30.57 3.93 -41.72
N HIS A 41 31.63 3.18 -41.43
CA HIS A 41 32.53 3.44 -40.29
C HIS A 41 33.57 4.56 -40.54
N GLU A 42 33.68 5.04 -41.78
CA GLU A 42 34.75 5.96 -42.20
C GLU A 42 34.50 7.44 -41.83
N ALA A 43 33.25 7.84 -41.60
CA ALA A 43 32.90 9.20 -41.19
C ALA A 43 33.22 9.45 -39.69
N CYS A 44 32.91 8.48 -38.81
CA CYS A 44 33.21 8.56 -37.38
C CYS A 44 34.72 8.56 -37.06
N GLY A 45 35.55 7.95 -37.92
CA GLY A 45 37.01 7.95 -37.75
C GLY A 45 37.63 9.32 -37.99
N LYS A 46 37.17 10.04 -39.03
CA LYS A 46 37.77 11.31 -39.47
C LYS A 46 37.50 12.48 -38.52
N LEU A 47 36.33 12.52 -37.88
CA LEU A 47 36.00 13.54 -36.88
C LEU A 47 36.82 13.37 -35.58
N TRP A 48 37.22 12.14 -35.27
CA TRP A 48 38.04 11.79 -34.09
C TRP A 48 39.55 11.97 -34.33
N GLU A 49 40.04 11.71 -35.54
CA GLU A 49 41.45 11.97 -35.90
C GLU A 49 41.80 13.46 -35.86
N VAL A 50 40.86 14.36 -36.15
CA VAL A 50 41.07 15.81 -36.04
C VAL A 50 41.20 16.28 -34.58
N LEU A 51 40.57 15.59 -33.62
CA LEU A 51 40.70 15.89 -32.18
C LEU A 51 41.99 15.34 -31.57
N LEU A 52 42.55 14.28 -32.14
CA LEU A 52 43.80 13.65 -31.69
C LEU A 52 45.08 14.41 -32.13
N GLU A 53 44.99 15.39 -33.03
CA GLU A 53 46.13 16.23 -33.41
C GLU A 53 46.37 17.46 -32.49
N LEU A 54 45.65 17.58 -31.37
CA LEU A 54 45.99 18.55 -30.33
C LEU A 54 47.15 18.03 -29.46
N PRO A 55 48.18 18.84 -29.15
CA PRO A 55 49.37 18.39 -28.45
C PRO A 55 49.09 18.22 -26.95
N LEU A 56 48.52 17.08 -26.57
CA LEU A 56 48.38 16.61 -25.18
C LEU A 56 48.75 15.13 -25.04
N ALA A 57 49.67 14.64 -25.86
CA ALA A 57 50.17 13.28 -25.81
C ALA A 57 51.53 13.21 -25.10
N ASP A 58 51.52 13.39 -23.77
CA ASP A 58 52.64 12.95 -22.90
C ASP A 58 52.17 12.81 -21.43
N ALA A 59 51.08 12.07 -21.21
CA ALA A 59 50.81 11.44 -19.93
C ALA A 59 49.85 10.26 -20.16
N PHE A 60 49.99 9.22 -19.32
CA PHE A 60 49.09 8.07 -19.17
C PHE A 60 49.39 6.81 -20.01
N ARG A 61 50.05 5.85 -19.34
CA ARG A 61 50.08 4.43 -19.70
C ARG A 61 48.80 3.75 -19.20
N PHE A 62 48.09 3.07 -20.09
CA PHE A 62 46.91 2.26 -19.77
C PHE A 62 47.31 0.93 -19.11
N SER A 63 46.59 0.54 -18.04
CA SER A 63 46.59 -0.82 -17.49
C SER A 63 45.31 -1.55 -17.92
N VAL A 64 45.44 -2.75 -18.46
CA VAL A 64 44.34 -3.61 -18.94
C VAL A 64 43.56 -4.19 -17.74
N PRO A 65 42.21 -4.25 -17.77
CA PRO A 65 41.43 -4.86 -16.68
C PRO A 65 41.56 -6.39 -16.71
N ARG A 66 41.77 -6.99 -15.52
CA ARG A 66 41.71 -8.44 -15.33
C ARG A 66 40.24 -8.91 -15.24
N PRO A 67 39.93 -10.14 -15.70
CA PRO A 67 38.59 -10.71 -15.63
C PRO A 67 38.17 -11.00 -14.16
N PRO A 68 36.85 -11.10 -13.89
CA PRO A 68 36.34 -11.32 -12.54
C PRO A 68 36.70 -12.71 -12.02
N VAL A 69 37.21 -12.75 -10.78
CA VAL A 69 37.41 -13.99 -10.02
C VAL A 69 36.06 -14.41 -9.41
N PRO A 70 35.70 -15.71 -9.39
CA PRO A 70 34.45 -16.15 -8.79
C PRO A 70 34.46 -15.93 -7.28
N LEU A 71 33.34 -15.42 -6.74
CA LEU A 71 33.09 -15.31 -5.30
C LEU A 71 33.08 -16.69 -4.66
N ALA A 72 34.11 -16.98 -3.85
CA ALA A 72 34.10 -18.10 -2.93
C ALA A 72 33.13 -17.84 -1.77
N THR A 73 32.32 -18.83 -1.44
CA THR A 73 31.44 -18.86 -0.27
C THR A 73 32.26 -18.70 1.03
N CYS A 74 32.01 -17.62 1.78
CA CYS A 74 32.54 -17.47 3.14
C CYS A 74 31.83 -18.43 4.11
N PRO A 75 32.55 -19.12 5.01
CA PRO A 75 31.95 -19.89 6.08
C PRO A 75 31.39 -18.94 7.16
N ALA A 76 30.29 -19.37 7.79
CA ALA A 76 29.67 -18.70 8.92
C ALA A 76 30.63 -18.65 10.12
N GLY A 77 31.41 -17.57 10.22
CA GLY A 77 32.22 -17.22 11.39
C GLY A 77 31.80 -15.83 11.87
N GLY A 78 31.36 -15.73 13.12
CA GLY A 78 30.89 -14.48 13.73
C GLY A 78 31.91 -13.35 13.57
N MET A 79 31.49 -12.25 12.95
CA MET A 79 32.28 -11.03 12.87
C MET A 79 32.40 -10.37 14.26
N PRO A 80 33.55 -9.76 14.59
CA PRO A 80 33.66 -8.92 15.77
C PRO A 80 32.79 -7.68 15.62
N LYS A 81 31.94 -7.39 16.61
CA LYS A 81 31.20 -6.12 16.73
C LYS A 81 32.21 -4.98 16.90
N ALA A 82 32.58 -4.30 15.82
CA ALA A 82 33.29 -3.03 15.90
C ALA A 82 32.34 -1.98 16.50
N ALA A 83 32.80 -1.19 17.48
CA ALA A 83 31.98 -0.16 18.11
C ALA A 83 31.55 0.89 17.06
N PRO A 84 30.24 1.20 16.94
CA PRO A 84 29.79 2.25 16.04
C PRO A 84 30.28 3.61 16.55
N GLY A 85 31.09 4.31 15.75
CA GLY A 85 31.41 5.72 15.99
C GLY A 85 32.85 6.05 16.36
N THR A 86 33.87 5.34 15.88
CA THR A 86 35.26 5.82 15.98
C THR A 86 35.43 7.10 15.15
N ARG A 87 35.28 8.23 15.86
CA ARG A 87 35.53 9.59 15.38
C ARG A 87 37.03 9.76 15.16
N ALA A 88 37.45 9.95 13.92
CA ALA A 88 38.78 10.47 13.63
C ALA A 88 38.70 12.00 13.61
N ARG A 89 38.90 12.64 14.77
CA ARG A 89 39.05 14.10 14.81
C ARG A 89 40.47 14.44 14.34
N TRP A 90 40.58 15.18 13.24
CA TRP A 90 41.84 15.77 12.85
C TRP A 90 42.30 16.71 13.96
N SER A 91 43.42 16.35 14.61
CA SER A 91 44.06 17.23 15.57
C SER A 91 44.97 18.18 14.79
N PRO A 92 44.84 19.51 14.91
CA PRO A 92 45.61 20.48 14.11
C PRO A 92 47.13 20.51 14.36
N GLY A 93 47.74 19.46 14.93
CA GLY A 93 49.17 19.45 15.29
C GLY A 93 49.83 18.08 15.31
N GLY A 94 49.17 17.01 14.85
CA GLY A 94 49.75 15.68 14.75
C GLY A 94 50.01 15.31 13.29
N ALA A 95 51.26 15.41 12.84
CA ALA A 95 51.71 15.03 11.50
C ALA A 95 51.61 13.51 11.29
N ILE A 96 50.41 13.02 11.01
CA ILE A 96 50.20 11.78 10.25
C ILE A 96 49.79 12.28 8.87
N GLY A 97 50.58 11.96 7.84
CA GLY A 97 50.39 12.46 6.47
C GLY A 97 49.09 11.99 5.82
N GLY A 98 47.96 12.56 6.25
CA GLY A 98 46.68 12.39 5.58
C GLY A 98 46.71 13.20 4.30
N ASN A 99 46.48 12.53 3.17
CA ASN A 99 46.38 13.19 1.88
C ASN A 99 45.21 14.18 1.93
N GLU A 100 45.47 15.47 1.70
CA GLU A 100 44.45 16.53 1.57
C GLU A 100 43.42 16.28 0.43
N ASN A 101 43.55 15.15 -0.28
CA ASN A 101 42.73 14.74 -1.43
C ASN A 101 41.85 13.51 -1.15
N GLU A 102 41.59 13.15 0.11
CA GLU A 102 40.63 12.07 0.38
C GLU A 102 39.20 12.49 -0.02
N GLN A 103 38.73 11.92 -1.12
CA GLN A 103 37.36 12.10 -1.63
C GLN A 103 36.42 11.07 -1.00
N CYS A 104 35.23 11.53 -0.61
CA CYS A 104 34.16 10.67 -0.13
C CYS A 104 33.75 9.70 -1.25
N PRO A 105 33.87 8.37 -1.07
CA PRO A 105 33.56 7.42 -2.13
C PRO A 105 32.07 7.39 -2.53
N GLN A 106 31.17 7.95 -1.71
CA GLN A 106 29.74 7.98 -1.98
C GLN A 106 29.34 9.13 -2.93
N CYS A 107 29.93 10.31 -2.79
CA CYS A 107 29.56 11.49 -3.56
C CYS A 107 30.71 12.06 -4.43
N GLY A 108 31.95 11.59 -4.24
CA GLY A 108 33.14 12.04 -4.96
C GLY A 108 33.72 13.38 -4.48
N LEU A 109 33.11 14.05 -3.50
CA LEU A 109 33.57 15.35 -3.00
C LEU A 109 34.66 15.20 -1.92
N PRO A 110 35.58 16.16 -1.77
CA PRO A 110 36.58 16.16 -0.69
C PRO A 110 35.92 16.06 0.68
N VAL A 111 36.42 15.17 1.53
CA VAL A 111 35.97 15.07 2.93
C VAL A 111 36.58 16.26 3.68
N GLY A 112 35.74 17.18 4.16
CA GLY A 112 36.19 18.38 4.88
C GLY A 112 36.75 18.05 6.27
N ASP A 113 36.64 19.00 7.20
CA ASP A 113 37.23 18.87 8.56
C ASP A 113 36.72 17.66 9.37
N PHE A 114 35.58 17.07 8.96
CA PHE A 114 34.96 15.92 9.60
C PHE A 114 34.68 14.81 8.59
N GLY A 115 35.13 13.60 8.92
CA GLY A 115 34.88 12.39 8.14
C GLY A 115 34.55 11.20 9.04
N TYR A 116 33.66 10.34 8.56
CA TYR A 116 33.29 9.08 9.19
C TYR A 116 33.94 7.91 8.47
N ALA A 117 34.49 6.95 9.21
CA ALA A 117 35.00 5.74 8.59
C ALA A 117 33.89 4.98 7.84
N GLY A 118 34.14 4.70 6.56
CA GLY A 118 33.36 3.80 5.73
C GLY A 118 33.49 2.34 6.18
N VAL A 119 32.55 1.50 5.74
CA VAL A 119 32.56 0.06 6.04
C VAL A 119 33.69 -0.65 5.26
N ALA A 120 34.05 -0.12 4.10
CA ALA A 120 35.16 -0.61 3.28
C ALA A 120 36.44 0.21 3.56
N GLU A 121 37.46 -0.47 4.10
CA GLU A 121 38.89 -0.09 4.05
C GLU A 121 39.23 1.38 4.33
N GLY A 122 38.88 1.89 5.51
CA GLY A 122 39.48 3.13 6.06
C GLY A 122 39.17 4.43 5.32
N ARG A 123 38.37 4.40 4.26
CA ARG A 123 37.98 5.62 3.52
C ARG A 123 37.00 6.46 4.34
N LEU A 124 37.18 7.78 4.30
CA LEU A 124 36.30 8.71 5.01
C LEU A 124 35.05 9.06 4.17
N LEU A 125 33.93 9.26 4.86
CA LEU A 125 32.62 9.66 4.32
C LEU A 125 32.18 10.97 4.98
N HIS A 126 31.46 11.84 4.26
CA HIS A 126 30.72 12.94 4.88
C HIS A 126 29.67 12.42 5.87
N GLY A 127 29.31 13.22 6.88
CA GLY A 127 28.25 12.87 7.83
C GLY A 127 26.93 12.55 7.15
N GLU A 128 26.54 13.33 6.15
CA GLU A 128 25.32 13.13 5.36
C GLU A 128 25.39 11.83 4.54
N CYS A 129 26.54 11.57 3.89
CA CYS A 129 26.76 10.34 3.14
C CYS A 129 26.72 9.10 4.06
N LYS A 130 27.33 9.20 5.24
CA LYS A 130 27.28 8.15 6.25
C LYS A 130 25.85 7.95 6.78
N ALA A 131 25.13 9.03 7.05
CA ALA A 131 23.74 8.98 7.50
C ALA A 131 22.81 8.34 6.46
N LEU A 132 22.97 8.66 5.18
CA LEU A 132 22.24 8.00 4.08
C LEU A 132 22.54 6.50 4.02
N LEU A 133 23.80 6.09 4.20
CA LEU A 133 24.16 4.66 4.26
C LEU A 133 23.57 3.97 5.50
N LEU A 134 23.60 4.62 6.67
CA LEU A 134 22.97 4.11 7.89
C LEU A 134 21.45 3.97 7.71
N LEU A 135 20.82 4.94 7.05
CA LEU A 135 19.40 4.92 6.73
C LEU A 135 19.05 3.76 5.78
N GLN A 136 19.82 3.57 4.71
CA GLN A 136 19.64 2.46 3.77
C GLN A 136 19.83 1.11 4.47
N HIS A 137 20.84 0.99 5.33
CA HIS A 137 21.07 -0.21 6.12
C HIS A 137 19.92 -0.49 7.08
N ALA A 138 19.46 0.51 7.84
CA ALA A 138 18.33 0.39 8.74
C ALA A 138 17.04 -0.02 8.00
N LYS A 139 16.77 0.56 6.82
CA LYS A 139 15.65 0.14 5.97
C LYS A 139 15.77 -1.31 5.50
N ALA A 140 16.97 -1.75 5.12
CA ALA A 140 17.21 -3.14 4.71
C ALA A 140 17.07 -4.13 5.88
N GLU A 141 17.60 -3.79 7.05
CA GLU A 141 17.45 -4.55 8.29
C GLU A 141 15.99 -4.65 8.74
N GLU A 142 15.26 -3.54 8.68
CA GLU A 142 13.81 -3.47 8.94
C GLU A 142 13.04 -4.39 8.02
N LEU A 143 13.25 -4.29 6.69
CA LEU A 143 12.59 -5.16 5.72
C LEU A 143 12.92 -6.64 5.97
N ALA A 144 14.17 -6.95 6.32
CA ALA A 144 14.58 -8.30 6.66
C ALA A 144 13.93 -8.78 7.97
N ARG A 145 13.76 -7.91 8.97
CA ARG A 145 13.02 -8.21 10.20
C ARG A 145 11.55 -8.48 9.91
N GLN A 146 10.89 -7.60 9.18
CA GLN A 146 9.48 -7.76 8.78
C GLN A 146 9.23 -9.08 8.05
N ARG A 147 10.15 -9.51 7.17
CA ARG A 147 10.07 -10.83 6.51
C ARG A 147 10.15 -11.98 7.52
N ARG A 148 11.15 -11.97 8.42
CA ARG A 148 11.29 -13.00 9.47
C ARG A 148 10.06 -13.04 10.38
N ASP A 149 9.55 -11.87 10.76
CA ASP A 149 8.37 -11.76 11.62
C ASP A 149 7.11 -12.27 10.90
N ALA A 150 6.94 -11.96 9.61
CA ALA A 150 5.86 -12.48 8.79
C ALA A 150 5.92 -14.01 8.65
N GLU A 151 7.10 -14.57 8.41
CA GLU A 151 7.33 -16.02 8.36
C GLU A 151 7.03 -16.69 9.70
N LEU A 152 7.50 -16.11 10.80
CA LEU A 152 7.24 -16.60 12.15
C LEU A 152 5.74 -16.53 12.50
N LYS A 153 5.07 -15.42 12.17
CA LYS A 153 3.62 -15.27 12.33
C LYS A 153 2.85 -16.27 11.49
N ALA A 154 3.25 -16.52 10.24
CA ALA A 154 2.64 -17.54 9.40
C ALA A 154 2.77 -18.94 10.03
N LYS A 155 3.96 -19.27 10.55
CA LYS A 155 4.20 -20.52 11.30
C LYS A 155 3.31 -20.62 12.54
N HIS A 156 3.25 -19.57 13.36
CA HIS A 156 2.39 -19.53 14.55
C HIS A 156 0.90 -19.66 14.19
N ARG A 157 0.44 -19.01 13.12
CA ARG A 157 -0.96 -19.16 12.68
C ARG A 157 -1.30 -20.60 12.32
N ALA A 158 -0.38 -21.31 11.65
CA ALA A 158 -0.55 -22.72 11.36
C ALA A 158 -0.50 -23.60 12.63
N GLU A 159 0.47 -23.37 13.52
CA GLU A 159 0.72 -24.18 14.72
C GLU A 159 -0.39 -24.03 15.78
N TYR A 160 -0.85 -22.80 16.01
CA TYR A 160 -1.85 -22.46 17.04
C TYR A 160 -3.26 -22.34 16.46
N ASP A 161 -3.40 -22.69 15.18
CA ASP A 161 -4.68 -22.74 14.47
C ASP A 161 -5.42 -21.39 14.49
N ILE A 162 -4.65 -20.33 14.30
CA ILE A 162 -5.10 -18.94 14.29
C ILE A 162 -5.47 -18.57 12.85
N GLY A 163 -6.61 -17.90 12.71
CA GLY A 163 -7.18 -17.52 11.43
C GLY A 163 -8.58 -18.09 11.29
N TRP A 164 -9.54 -17.22 10.96
CA TRP A 164 -10.92 -17.61 10.74
C TRP A 164 -11.07 -18.45 9.47
N LYS A 165 -11.69 -19.62 9.58
CA LYS A 165 -11.87 -20.57 8.47
C LYS A 165 -13.36 -20.78 8.21
N ALA A 166 -13.81 -20.64 6.97
CA ALA A 166 -15.23 -20.72 6.62
C ALA A 166 -15.92 -22.03 7.06
N HIS A 167 -15.20 -23.16 7.05
CA HIS A 167 -15.74 -24.45 7.51
C HIS A 167 -15.99 -24.53 9.03
N ARG A 168 -15.58 -23.52 9.81
CA ARG A 168 -15.86 -23.40 11.25
C ARG A 168 -17.18 -22.72 11.55
N ILE A 169 -17.79 -22.10 10.53
CA ILE A 169 -19.09 -21.46 10.66
C ILE A 169 -20.11 -22.56 10.98
N PRO A 170 -20.75 -22.54 12.15
CA PRO A 170 -21.70 -23.58 12.52
C PRO A 170 -22.96 -23.49 11.67
N THR A 171 -23.49 -24.64 11.27
CA THR A 171 -24.71 -24.73 10.47
C THR A 171 -25.92 -24.98 11.36
N SER A 172 -27.00 -24.22 11.18
CA SER A 172 -28.24 -24.41 11.96
C SER A 172 -28.99 -25.72 11.65
N MET A 173 -28.64 -26.43 10.56
CA MET A 173 -29.45 -27.55 10.03
C MET A 173 -29.63 -28.72 11.00
N SER A 174 -28.56 -29.18 11.65
CA SER A 174 -28.61 -30.32 12.57
C SER A 174 -29.40 -30.00 13.84
N VAL A 175 -29.22 -28.79 14.37
CA VAL A 175 -29.98 -28.28 15.52
C VAL A 175 -31.46 -28.09 15.16
N ALA A 176 -31.75 -27.47 14.01
CA ALA A 176 -33.11 -27.26 13.51
C ALA A 176 -33.88 -28.57 13.41
N LYS A 177 -33.30 -29.60 12.77
CA LYS A 177 -33.91 -30.93 12.65
C LYS A 177 -34.21 -31.56 14.01
N ARG A 178 -33.29 -31.42 14.97
CA ARG A 178 -33.49 -31.95 16.33
C ARG A 178 -34.59 -31.21 17.08
N LEU A 179 -34.72 -29.90 16.85
CA LEU A 179 -35.78 -29.06 17.42
C LEU A 179 -37.12 -29.17 16.65
N GLY A 180 -37.26 -30.18 15.78
CA GLY A 180 -38.51 -30.45 15.05
C GLY A 180 -38.81 -29.48 13.90
N CYS A 181 -37.82 -28.72 13.43
CA CYS A 181 -37.95 -27.89 12.23
C CYS A 181 -37.50 -28.70 11.00
N GLU A 182 -38.43 -28.95 10.07
CA GLU A 182 -38.14 -29.59 8.79
C GLU A 182 -37.12 -28.77 7.97
N PRO A 183 -36.28 -29.42 7.14
CA PRO A 183 -35.19 -28.77 6.43
C PRO A 183 -35.71 -27.72 5.46
N ILE A 184 -35.14 -26.52 5.55
CA ILE A 184 -35.55 -25.33 4.81
C ILE A 184 -34.60 -25.16 3.63
N ALA A 185 -35.12 -24.95 2.42
CA ALA A 185 -34.33 -24.77 1.20
C ALA A 185 -33.33 -23.59 1.28
N GLN A 186 -33.62 -22.56 2.11
CA GLN A 186 -32.80 -21.35 2.27
C GLN A 186 -31.86 -21.37 3.49
N GLY A 187 -31.92 -22.39 4.36
CA GLY A 187 -30.98 -22.59 5.47
C GLY A 187 -31.09 -21.62 6.67
N MET A 188 -31.93 -20.59 6.64
CA MET A 188 -32.11 -19.62 7.74
C MET A 188 -33.27 -19.99 8.66
N CYS A 189 -33.08 -19.81 9.98
CA CYS A 189 -34.07 -20.11 11.01
C CYS A 189 -34.24 -18.92 11.96
N CYS A 190 -35.45 -18.69 12.47
CA CYS A 190 -35.74 -17.76 13.55
C CYS A 190 -36.39 -18.49 14.73
N ILE A 191 -36.55 -17.78 15.85
CA ILE A 191 -37.29 -18.25 17.01
C ILE A 191 -38.64 -17.54 17.04
N ALA A 192 -39.73 -18.30 17.09
CA ALA A 192 -41.08 -17.74 17.18
C ALA A 192 -41.74 -18.11 18.51
N LEU A 193 -42.45 -17.16 19.10
CA LEU A 193 -43.37 -17.40 20.20
C LEU A 193 -44.65 -18.06 19.66
N THR A 194 -45.15 -19.07 20.37
CA THR A 194 -46.44 -19.68 20.06
C THR A 194 -47.53 -18.95 20.84
N ASP A 195 -48.54 -18.42 20.13
CA ASP A 195 -49.61 -17.58 20.69
C ASP A 195 -50.26 -18.16 21.95
N GLY A 196 -50.39 -17.31 22.98
CA GLY A 196 -51.01 -17.67 24.27
C GLY A 196 -50.20 -18.64 25.14
N SER A 197 -49.11 -19.21 24.63
CA SER A 197 -48.27 -20.17 25.36
C SER A 197 -46.96 -19.54 25.86
N ARG A 198 -46.30 -20.21 26.83
CA ARG A 198 -44.91 -19.90 27.20
C ARG A 198 -43.89 -20.65 26.34
N SER A 199 -44.36 -21.42 25.36
CA SER A 199 -43.52 -22.22 24.47
C SER A 199 -42.93 -21.36 23.36
N VAL A 200 -41.78 -21.80 22.86
CA VAL A 200 -41.14 -21.26 21.65
C VAL A 200 -40.93 -22.38 20.65
N ARG A 201 -40.89 -22.02 19.36
CA ARG A 201 -40.59 -22.96 18.27
C ARG A 201 -39.53 -22.36 17.35
N VAL A 202 -38.78 -23.24 16.68
CA VAL A 202 -37.95 -22.86 15.55
C VAL A 202 -38.84 -22.74 14.32
N ALA A 203 -38.66 -21.68 13.53
CA ALA A 203 -39.41 -21.47 12.30
C ALA A 203 -38.46 -21.04 11.16
N PRO A 204 -38.78 -21.38 9.89
CA PRO A 204 -38.09 -20.79 8.75
C PRO A 204 -38.28 -19.28 8.69
N THR A 205 -37.24 -18.58 8.24
CA THR A 205 -37.31 -17.14 7.96
C THR A 205 -36.56 -16.81 6.67
N ALA A 206 -37.11 -15.87 5.90
CA ALA A 206 -36.39 -15.20 4.81
C ALA A 206 -35.79 -13.86 5.28
N ASN A 207 -36.18 -13.37 6.45
CA ASN A 207 -35.68 -12.13 7.03
C ASN A 207 -34.36 -12.40 7.75
N ALA A 208 -33.28 -11.80 7.24
CA ALA A 208 -31.93 -11.92 7.78
C ALA A 208 -31.79 -11.31 9.18
N ALA A 209 -32.52 -10.23 9.50
CA ALA A 209 -32.52 -9.63 10.84
C ALA A 209 -33.13 -10.56 11.90
N ALA A 210 -34.09 -11.39 11.51
CA ALA A 210 -34.71 -12.39 12.39
C ALA A 210 -33.94 -13.72 12.44
N ALA A 211 -32.95 -13.90 11.55
CA ALA A 211 -32.19 -15.14 11.47
C ALA A 211 -31.29 -15.30 12.71
N VAL A 212 -31.20 -16.53 13.20
CA VAL A 212 -30.40 -16.88 14.38
C VAL A 212 -29.63 -18.15 14.08
N ASN A 213 -28.33 -18.14 14.40
CA ASN A 213 -27.55 -19.36 14.39
C ASN A 213 -27.95 -20.23 15.59
N LEU A 214 -28.59 -21.37 15.32
CA LEU A 214 -29.17 -22.21 16.36
C LEU A 214 -28.12 -22.92 17.22
N GLU A 215 -26.92 -23.17 16.68
CA GLU A 215 -25.84 -23.76 17.48
C GLU A 215 -25.30 -22.75 18.50
N TYR A 216 -25.09 -21.50 18.08
CA TYR A 216 -24.75 -20.41 19.00
C TYR A 216 -25.83 -20.21 20.07
N LEU A 217 -27.11 -20.27 19.70
CA LEU A 217 -28.21 -20.15 20.65
C LEU A 217 -28.20 -21.31 21.65
N SER A 218 -28.02 -22.55 21.22
CA SER A 218 -27.92 -23.71 22.12
C SER A 218 -26.77 -23.58 23.11
N ILE A 219 -25.60 -23.13 22.67
CA ILE A 219 -24.45 -22.92 23.55
C ILE A 219 -24.74 -21.78 24.54
N ALA A 220 -25.28 -20.65 24.08
CA ALA A 220 -25.58 -19.51 24.94
C ALA A 220 -26.66 -19.84 25.99
N LEU A 221 -27.71 -20.59 25.60
CA LEU A 221 -28.72 -21.11 26.54
C LEU A 221 -28.09 -21.99 27.61
N ARG A 222 -27.17 -22.87 27.22
CA ARG A 222 -26.46 -23.75 28.16
C ARG A 222 -25.59 -22.97 29.13
N VAL A 223 -24.76 -22.04 28.64
CA VAL A 223 -23.94 -21.17 29.50
C VAL A 223 -24.81 -20.42 30.49
N ARG A 224 -25.92 -19.82 30.03
CA ARG A 224 -26.79 -19.06 30.93
C ARG A 224 -27.50 -19.93 31.95
N ARG A 225 -27.93 -21.14 31.58
CA ARG A 225 -28.58 -22.09 32.49
C ARG A 225 -27.61 -22.62 33.56
N GLU A 226 -26.39 -22.99 33.16
CA GLU A 226 -25.42 -23.64 34.04
C GLU A 226 -24.61 -22.63 34.87
N GLU A 227 -24.24 -21.49 34.27
CA GLU A 227 -23.32 -20.49 34.88
C GLU A 227 -24.03 -19.20 35.31
N GLY A 228 -25.30 -19.00 34.92
CA GLY A 228 -26.05 -17.77 35.22
C GLY A 228 -25.57 -16.53 34.46
N GLY A 229 -24.76 -16.69 33.41
CA GLY A 229 -24.13 -15.59 32.69
C GLY A 229 -24.18 -15.72 31.17
N GLU A 230 -23.14 -15.23 30.51
CA GLU A 230 -22.99 -15.21 29.06
C GLU A 230 -21.64 -15.83 28.66
N PRO A 231 -21.48 -16.32 27.42
CA PRO A 231 -20.18 -16.80 26.95
C PRO A 231 -19.13 -15.69 26.99
N ARG A 232 -17.99 -15.97 27.62
CA ARG A 232 -16.88 -15.02 27.79
C ARG A 232 -15.55 -15.61 27.37
N PHE A 233 -14.66 -14.73 26.92
CA PHE A 233 -13.33 -15.10 26.48
C PHE A 233 -12.32 -13.98 26.79
N SER A 234 -11.09 -14.34 27.15
CA SER A 234 -9.96 -13.41 27.19
C SER A 234 -8.63 -14.03 26.76
N LEU A 235 -7.75 -13.19 26.22
CA LEU A 235 -6.32 -13.40 26.04
C LEU A 235 -5.57 -12.61 27.10
N ASP A 236 -5.16 -13.31 28.15
CA ASP A 236 -4.46 -12.71 29.28
C ASP A 236 -2.95 -12.97 29.23
N PRO A 237 -2.12 -12.05 29.74
CA PRO A 237 -0.71 -12.32 29.93
C PRO A 237 -0.51 -13.50 30.89
N ARG A 238 0.52 -14.32 30.63
CA ARG A 238 0.92 -15.37 31.57
C ARG A 238 1.46 -14.73 32.86
N ARG A 239 0.93 -15.14 34.02
CA ARG A 239 1.26 -14.55 35.34
C ARG A 239 2.74 -14.68 35.71
N ASP A 240 3.43 -15.72 35.21
CA ASP A 240 4.84 -15.98 35.52
C ASP A 240 5.81 -15.13 34.69
N ALA A 241 5.34 -14.41 33.66
CA ALA A 241 6.17 -13.73 32.67
C ALA A 241 6.56 -12.28 33.06
N VAL A 242 6.44 -11.91 34.34
CA VAL A 242 6.60 -10.51 34.79
C VAL A 242 8.07 -10.10 34.98
N SER A 243 9.02 -11.04 34.91
CA SER A 243 10.45 -10.70 34.92
C SER A 243 10.84 -10.10 33.57
N LEU A 244 10.85 -8.76 33.49
CA LEU A 244 11.19 -7.98 32.30
C LEU A 244 12.65 -8.11 31.85
N SER A 245 13.48 -8.84 32.60
CA SER A 245 14.93 -8.62 32.60
C SER A 245 15.73 -9.43 31.60
N ASP A 246 15.22 -10.49 30.96
CA ASP A 246 15.98 -11.16 29.91
C ASP A 246 15.13 -12.17 29.12
N ASP A 247 15.46 -12.30 27.85
CA ASP A 247 14.86 -13.12 26.79
C ASP A 247 13.52 -12.63 26.19
N SER A 248 13.67 -12.06 25.00
CA SER A 248 12.64 -11.89 23.96
C SER A 248 12.00 -13.22 23.49
N VAL A 249 12.47 -14.35 24.01
CA VAL A 249 12.02 -15.68 23.61
C VAL A 249 10.78 -16.06 24.44
N THR A 250 9.65 -15.55 23.96
CA THR A 250 8.27 -16.04 24.17
C THR A 250 7.55 -15.60 25.44
N ARG A 251 7.00 -14.37 25.43
CA ARG A 251 5.81 -14.11 26.27
C ARG A 251 4.59 -14.71 25.59
N TRP A 252 3.94 -15.59 26.33
CA TRP A 252 2.74 -16.31 25.91
C TRP A 252 1.50 -15.62 26.48
N GLN A 253 0.41 -15.62 25.71
CA GLN A 253 -0.93 -15.31 26.18
C GLN A 253 -1.69 -16.61 26.45
N VAL A 254 -2.54 -16.58 27.48
CA VAL A 254 -3.38 -17.71 27.87
C VAL A 254 -4.79 -17.46 27.35
N LYS A 255 -5.33 -18.41 26.59
CA LYS A 255 -6.75 -18.46 26.23
C LYS A 255 -7.55 -18.78 27.50
N ARG A 256 -8.44 -17.89 27.92
CA ARG A 256 -9.36 -18.14 29.02
C ARG A 256 -10.78 -18.14 28.49
N PHE A 257 -11.44 -19.27 28.67
CA PHE A 257 -12.84 -19.44 28.34
C PHE A 257 -13.65 -19.46 29.62
N GLU A 258 -14.77 -18.74 29.62
CA GLU A 258 -15.69 -18.69 30.74
C GLU A 258 -17.11 -18.99 30.24
N PRO A 259 -17.65 -20.20 30.53
CA PRO A 259 -17.01 -21.30 31.26
C PRO A 259 -15.92 -22.03 30.46
N ALA A 260 -15.04 -22.77 31.15
CA ALA A 260 -13.90 -23.44 30.53
C ALA A 260 -14.28 -24.43 29.42
N TRP A 261 -15.47 -25.05 29.51
CA TRP A 261 -15.95 -26.01 28.51
C TRP A 261 -16.35 -25.36 27.17
N LEU A 262 -16.40 -24.03 27.07
CA LEU A 262 -16.55 -23.35 25.77
C LEU A 262 -15.37 -23.65 24.83
N GLU A 263 -14.20 -24.02 25.38
CA GLU A 263 -13.08 -24.45 24.57
C GLU A 263 -13.46 -25.62 23.66
N GLY A 264 -13.12 -25.52 22.36
CA GLY A 264 -13.46 -26.53 21.37
C GLY A 264 -14.91 -26.51 20.87
N THR A 265 -15.73 -25.55 21.33
CA THR A 265 -17.06 -25.27 20.79
C THR A 265 -17.01 -24.23 19.67
N SER A 266 -18.04 -24.15 18.84
CA SER A 266 -18.15 -23.11 17.80
C SER A 266 -18.26 -21.70 18.38
N ALA A 267 -18.87 -21.53 19.56
CA ALA A 267 -18.92 -20.25 20.27
C ALA A 267 -17.54 -19.86 20.83
N GLY A 268 -16.84 -20.77 21.51
CA GLY A 268 -15.48 -20.52 21.99
C GLY A 268 -14.53 -20.15 20.86
N GLU A 269 -14.64 -20.85 19.72
CA GLU A 269 -13.83 -20.58 18.55
C GLU A 269 -14.06 -19.18 17.97
N VAL A 270 -15.32 -18.74 17.78
CA VAL A 270 -15.57 -17.38 17.27
C VAL A 270 -15.14 -16.31 18.28
N LEU A 271 -15.30 -16.54 19.58
CA LEU A 271 -14.84 -15.62 20.62
C LEU A 271 -13.33 -15.41 20.55
N PHE A 272 -12.56 -16.51 20.45
CA PHE A 272 -11.10 -16.45 20.32
C PHE A 272 -10.65 -15.78 19.03
N GLN A 273 -11.17 -16.22 17.88
CA GLN A 273 -10.72 -15.73 16.58
C GLN A 273 -11.10 -14.26 16.36
N ALA A 274 -12.28 -13.82 16.83
CA ALA A 274 -12.69 -12.43 16.71
C ALA A 274 -11.80 -11.51 17.55
N ASP A 275 -11.50 -11.92 18.78
CA ASP A 275 -10.63 -11.19 19.69
C ASP A 275 -9.17 -11.11 19.19
N TYR A 276 -8.63 -12.21 18.67
CA TYR A 276 -7.29 -12.21 18.07
C TYR A 276 -7.25 -11.32 16.82
N HIS A 277 -8.28 -11.39 15.97
CA HIS A 277 -8.37 -10.57 14.77
C HIS A 277 -8.49 -9.07 15.09
N LEU A 278 -9.23 -8.70 16.14
CA LEU A 278 -9.29 -7.31 16.62
C LEU A 278 -7.90 -6.76 16.93
N LYS A 279 -7.07 -7.57 17.61
CA LYS A 279 -5.70 -7.20 17.97
C LYS A 279 -4.79 -7.07 16.76
N GLU A 280 -4.93 -7.95 15.77
CA GLU A 280 -4.18 -7.82 14.52
C GLU A 280 -4.55 -6.51 13.80
N LEU A 281 -5.84 -6.17 13.76
CA LEU A 281 -6.28 -4.90 13.18
C LEU A 281 -5.78 -3.71 14.01
N SER A 282 -5.95 -3.72 15.34
CA SER A 282 -5.55 -2.58 16.19
C SER A 282 -4.05 -2.32 16.13
N MET A 283 -3.24 -3.36 16.01
CA MET A 283 -1.80 -3.24 15.86
C MET A 283 -1.34 -2.94 14.42
N GLY A 284 -2.21 -2.93 13.42
CA GLY A 284 -1.83 -2.72 12.01
C GLY A 284 -1.11 -3.92 11.39
N GLU A 285 -1.35 -5.12 11.91
CA GLU A 285 -0.83 -6.41 11.40
C GLU A 285 -1.72 -7.01 10.31
N ALA A 286 -2.98 -6.60 10.28
CA ALA A 286 -3.95 -6.95 9.27
C ALA A 286 -4.45 -5.67 8.57
N GLU A 287 -4.81 -5.82 7.30
CA GLU A 287 -5.38 -4.75 6.51
C GLU A 287 -6.69 -4.25 7.12
N GLN A 288 -6.78 -2.92 7.29
CA GLN A 288 -7.96 -2.28 7.85
C GLN A 288 -9.15 -2.48 6.91
N PRO A 289 -10.29 -3.01 7.40
CA PRO A 289 -11.49 -3.22 6.58
C PRO A 289 -12.12 -1.90 6.11
N VAL A 290 -11.76 -0.75 6.69
CA VAL A 290 -12.34 0.56 6.36
C VAL A 290 -11.24 1.48 5.87
N VAL A 291 -11.44 2.08 4.69
CA VAL A 291 -10.48 3.01 4.09
C VAL A 291 -10.31 4.23 4.99
N GLY A 292 -9.06 4.60 5.27
CA GLY A 292 -8.72 5.73 6.15
C GLY A 292 -8.79 5.41 7.64
N MET A 293 -9.31 4.25 8.05
CA MET A 293 -9.13 3.76 9.41
C MET A 293 -7.66 3.37 9.60
N MET A 294 -7.04 3.84 10.69
CA MET A 294 -5.63 3.62 10.99
C MET A 294 -5.49 2.69 12.19
N GLY A 295 -4.42 1.90 12.24
CA GLY A 295 -4.06 1.15 13.44
C GLY A 295 -3.69 2.09 14.59
N CYS A 296 -3.75 1.61 15.83
CA CYS A 296 -3.43 2.43 16.99
C CYS A 296 -1.98 2.95 17.00
N LEU A 297 -1.06 2.24 16.33
CA LEU A 297 0.34 2.64 16.17
C LEU A 297 0.58 3.64 15.04
N ASP A 298 -0.42 3.87 14.19
CA ASP A 298 -0.35 4.80 13.05
C ASP A 298 -1.09 6.11 13.34
N LEU A 299 -1.67 6.27 14.53
CA LEU A 299 -2.36 7.49 14.92
C LEU A 299 -1.36 8.63 15.14
N PRO A 300 -1.48 9.77 14.44
CA PRO A 300 -0.64 10.92 14.68
C PRO A 300 -0.89 11.49 16.08
N ASP A 301 0.14 12.14 16.62
CA ASP A 301 0.08 13.02 17.80
C ASP A 301 -0.17 12.36 19.15
N VAL A 302 0.11 11.07 19.31
CA VAL A 302 0.20 10.51 20.66
C VAL A 302 1.65 10.45 21.08
N GLU A 303 2.03 11.34 21.99
CA GLU A 303 3.24 11.19 22.80
C GLU A 303 3.11 9.86 23.56
N ALA A 304 3.49 8.77 22.91
CA ALA A 304 3.58 7.49 23.56
C ALA A 304 4.60 7.65 24.70
N PRO A 305 4.32 7.08 25.88
CA PRO A 305 5.33 7.04 26.92
C PRO A 305 6.61 6.42 26.34
N PRO A 306 7.81 6.94 26.70
CA PRO A 306 9.07 6.42 26.16
C PRO A 306 9.25 4.92 26.42
N ASP A 307 8.59 4.40 27.47
CA ASP A 307 8.63 2.99 27.88
C ASP A 307 7.55 2.11 27.22
N GLY A 308 6.79 2.65 26.26
CA GLY A 308 5.65 1.98 25.63
C GLY A 308 4.37 2.02 26.49
N TRP A 309 3.38 1.22 26.10
CA TRP A 309 2.10 1.13 26.81
C TRP A 309 1.51 -0.28 26.72
N LEU A 310 0.69 -0.62 27.73
CA LEU A 310 -0.07 -1.87 27.79
C LEU A 310 -1.55 -1.53 27.92
N ALA A 311 -2.41 -2.25 27.22
CA ALA A 311 -3.84 -2.04 27.29
C ALA A 311 -4.64 -3.30 26.92
N ARG A 312 -5.94 -3.28 27.20
CA ARG A 312 -6.91 -4.32 26.85
C ARG A 312 -7.95 -3.79 25.89
N GLU A 313 -8.38 -4.60 24.93
CA GLU A 313 -9.55 -4.34 24.09
C GLU A 313 -10.63 -5.39 24.36
N TRP A 314 -11.88 -4.95 24.45
CA TRP A 314 -13.03 -5.81 24.72
C TRP A 314 -14.13 -5.58 23.72
N TYR A 315 -14.61 -6.63 23.07
CA TYR A 315 -15.91 -6.56 22.41
C TYR A 315 -17.03 -6.52 23.44
N VAL A 316 -17.96 -5.60 23.27
CA VAL A 316 -19.10 -5.38 24.17
C VAL A 316 -20.40 -5.21 23.39
N VAL A 317 -21.53 -5.53 24.02
CA VAL A 317 -22.86 -5.16 23.53
C VAL A 317 -23.25 -3.85 24.20
N ARG A 318 -23.29 -2.75 23.44
CA ARG A 318 -23.65 -1.42 23.97
C ARG A 318 -25.15 -1.26 24.14
N ARG A 319 -25.91 -1.90 23.26
CA ARG A 319 -27.39 -1.92 23.29
C ARG A 319 -27.88 -3.25 22.76
N ALA A 320 -28.94 -3.76 23.39
CA ALA A 320 -29.64 -4.95 22.93
C ALA A 320 -31.15 -4.73 23.01
N GLU A 321 -31.85 -5.09 21.96
CA GLU A 321 -33.29 -4.99 21.84
C GLU A 321 -33.85 -6.29 21.26
N LEU A 322 -35.10 -6.57 21.59
CA LEU A 322 -35.81 -7.72 21.05
C LEU A 322 -37.18 -7.29 20.57
N HIS A 323 -37.39 -7.36 19.26
CA HIS A 323 -38.68 -7.02 18.65
C HIS A 323 -39.50 -8.28 18.39
N LEU A 324 -40.82 -8.11 18.38
CA LEU A 324 -41.74 -9.16 17.96
C LEU A 324 -42.31 -8.78 16.58
N ALA A 325 -41.98 -9.59 15.57
CA ALA A 325 -42.52 -9.46 14.23
C ALA A 325 -43.86 -10.20 14.08
N GLU A 326 -44.52 -9.98 12.94
CA GLU A 326 -45.74 -10.70 12.58
C GLU A 326 -45.50 -12.22 12.57
N GLY A 327 -46.48 -13.00 13.05
CA GLY A 327 -46.32 -14.45 13.23
C GLY A 327 -45.51 -14.87 14.47
N GLY A 328 -45.21 -13.92 15.36
CA GLY A 328 -44.59 -14.18 16.66
C GLY A 328 -43.07 -14.37 16.60
N ALA A 329 -42.43 -14.09 15.46
CA ALA A 329 -40.97 -14.20 15.32
C ALA A 329 -40.24 -13.16 16.17
N LEU A 330 -39.24 -13.61 16.91
CA LEU A 330 -38.35 -12.78 17.72
C LEU A 330 -37.20 -12.28 16.86
N VAL A 331 -36.99 -10.96 16.85
CA VAL A 331 -35.95 -10.29 16.05
C VAL A 331 -34.95 -9.64 17.01
N PRO A 332 -33.81 -10.29 17.30
CA PRO A 332 -32.78 -9.73 18.15
C PRO A 332 -31.99 -8.65 17.41
N ARG A 333 -31.89 -7.47 18.02
CA ARG A 333 -31.05 -6.37 17.54
C ARG A 333 -29.97 -6.07 18.57
N VAL A 334 -28.73 -5.95 18.11
CA VAL A 334 -27.58 -5.61 18.95
C VAL A 334 -26.80 -4.47 18.32
N GLU A 335 -26.39 -3.50 19.14
CA GLU A 335 -25.38 -2.52 18.79
C GLU A 335 -24.09 -2.94 19.50
N MET A 336 -23.16 -3.48 18.71
CA MET A 336 -21.87 -3.94 19.20
C MET A 336 -20.87 -2.77 19.26
N GLY A 337 -19.80 -2.94 20.03
CA GLY A 337 -18.69 -2.01 20.07
C GLY A 337 -17.42 -2.64 20.61
N VAL A 338 -16.37 -1.83 20.67
CA VAL A 338 -15.09 -2.17 21.29
C VAL A 338 -14.78 -1.13 22.36
N GLU A 339 -14.38 -1.59 23.54
CA GLU A 339 -13.87 -0.76 24.62
C GLU A 339 -12.38 -1.04 24.82
N ALA A 340 -11.59 0.00 25.05
CA ALA A 340 -10.19 -0.15 25.44
C ALA A 340 -9.94 0.33 26.87
N ARG A 341 -9.05 -0.35 27.58
CA ARG A 341 -8.65 -0.04 28.95
C ARG A 341 -7.13 -0.03 29.05
N GLU A 342 -6.56 1.07 29.52
CA GLU A 342 -5.12 1.16 29.79
C GLU A 342 -4.76 0.21 30.95
N MET A 343 -3.59 -0.43 30.91
CA MET A 343 -3.11 -1.29 31.97
C MET A 343 -1.92 -0.65 32.70
N VAL A 344 -1.92 -0.76 34.03
CA VAL A 344 -0.86 -0.27 34.91
C VAL A 344 -0.30 -1.40 35.77
N ARG A 345 0.92 -1.23 36.28
CA ARG A 345 1.52 -2.17 37.24
C ARG A 345 1.02 -1.84 38.65
N GLY A 346 0.12 -2.68 39.15
CA GLY A 346 -0.34 -2.67 40.54
C GLY A 346 0.39 -3.67 41.43
N ALA A 347 -0.07 -3.78 42.67
CA ALA A 347 0.50 -4.71 43.65
C ALA A 347 0.33 -6.20 43.26
N ALA A 348 -0.72 -6.52 42.49
CA ALA A 348 -1.03 -7.86 42.01
C ALA A 348 -0.48 -8.17 40.60
N GLY A 349 0.35 -7.28 40.03
CA GLY A 349 0.85 -7.39 38.66
C GLY A 349 0.17 -6.40 37.72
N LEU A 350 -0.13 -6.82 36.49
CA LEU A 350 -0.78 -5.96 35.50
C LEU A 350 -2.30 -5.92 35.76
N GLU A 351 -2.84 -4.73 35.99
CA GLU A 351 -4.26 -4.48 36.22
C GLU A 351 -4.78 -3.31 35.37
N ASP A 352 -6.09 -3.23 35.17
CA ASP A 352 -6.71 -2.12 34.43
C ASP A 352 -6.54 -0.82 35.23
N ALA A 353 -6.16 0.25 34.54
CA ALA A 353 -6.09 1.59 35.12
C ALA A 353 -7.47 2.01 35.64
N PRO A 354 -7.58 2.59 36.85
CA PRO A 354 -8.85 3.06 37.39
C PRO A 354 -9.56 4.07 36.47
N LEU A 355 -8.77 4.86 35.72
CA LEU A 355 -9.23 5.76 34.69
C LEU A 355 -8.35 5.59 33.46
N THR A 356 -8.94 5.14 32.36
CA THR A 356 -8.24 5.07 31.07
C THR A 356 -8.24 6.45 30.41
N ARG A 357 -7.06 6.89 29.97
CA ARG A 357 -6.86 8.16 29.27
C ARG A 357 -7.62 8.20 27.94
N ARG A 358 -8.28 9.32 27.62
CA ARG A 358 -9.08 9.45 26.38
C ARG A 358 -8.21 9.53 25.14
N GLU A 359 -7.03 10.10 25.31
CA GLU A 359 -5.98 10.28 24.31
C GLU A 359 -5.15 9.00 24.08
N HIS A 360 -5.38 7.93 24.87
CA HIS A 360 -4.68 6.67 24.68
C HIS A 360 -4.92 6.13 23.26
N PRO A 361 -3.88 5.69 22.51
CA PRO A 361 -4.03 5.32 21.11
C PRO A 361 -5.07 4.22 20.90
N LEU A 362 -5.07 3.23 21.78
CA LEU A 362 -6.02 2.12 21.72
C LEU A 362 -7.47 2.53 22.02
N VAL A 363 -7.69 3.58 22.82
CA VAL A 363 -9.04 4.13 23.06
C VAL A 363 -9.55 4.85 21.83
N ARG A 364 -8.69 5.63 21.17
CA ARG A 364 -9.03 6.28 19.90
C ARG A 364 -9.35 5.25 18.82
N TYR A 365 -8.55 4.18 18.73
CA TYR A 365 -8.80 3.07 17.83
C TYR A 365 -10.13 2.35 18.14
N ALA A 366 -10.37 1.98 19.40
CA ALA A 366 -11.61 1.33 19.83
C ALA A 366 -12.86 2.18 19.54
N ALA A 367 -12.76 3.51 19.70
CA ALA A 367 -13.82 4.44 19.33
C ALA A 367 -14.10 4.45 17.81
N ALA A 368 -13.04 4.48 16.98
CA ALA A 368 -13.17 4.39 15.53
C ALA A 368 -13.74 3.03 15.09
N PHE A 369 -13.25 1.93 15.67
CA PHE A 369 -13.77 0.58 15.41
C PHE A 369 -15.25 0.48 15.77
N THR A 370 -15.65 1.02 16.93
CA THR A 370 -17.06 1.05 17.35
C THR A 370 -17.92 1.85 16.38
N HIS A 371 -17.43 2.99 15.89
CA HIS A 371 -18.16 3.80 14.92
C HIS A 371 -18.41 3.03 13.61
N PHE A 372 -17.44 2.24 13.16
CA PHE A 372 -17.52 1.47 11.92
C PHE A 372 -17.92 0.00 12.12
N PHE A 373 -18.41 -0.40 13.30
CA PHE A 373 -18.56 -1.82 13.64
C PHE A 373 -19.37 -2.61 12.60
N ASP A 374 -20.50 -2.08 12.16
CA ASP A 374 -21.38 -2.80 11.23
C ASP A 374 -20.74 -3.02 9.86
N LEU A 375 -20.06 -2.00 9.32
CA LEU A 375 -19.30 -2.12 8.08
C LEU A 375 -18.13 -3.12 8.22
N ILE A 376 -17.47 -3.12 9.38
CA ILE A 376 -16.41 -4.07 9.69
C ILE A 376 -16.98 -5.50 9.75
N ALA A 377 -18.12 -5.69 10.41
CA ALA A 377 -18.80 -6.97 10.49
C ALA A 377 -19.18 -7.48 9.09
N GLU A 378 -19.63 -6.62 8.18
CA GLU A 378 -19.92 -6.99 6.79
C GLU A 378 -18.66 -7.44 6.03
N ARG A 379 -17.52 -6.79 6.26
CA ARG A 379 -16.26 -7.06 5.54
C ARG A 379 -15.39 -8.14 6.18
N ARG A 380 -15.66 -8.49 7.43
CA ARG A 380 -14.89 -9.47 8.22
C ARG A 380 -15.85 -10.49 8.84
N SER A 381 -15.94 -11.65 8.21
CA SER A 381 -16.88 -12.71 8.61
C SER A 381 -16.74 -13.15 10.08
N VAL A 382 -15.54 -13.12 10.67
CA VAL A 382 -15.36 -13.46 12.09
C VAL A 382 -16.08 -12.46 13.02
N VAL A 383 -16.06 -11.17 12.67
CA VAL A 383 -16.76 -10.11 13.41
C VAL A 383 -18.27 -10.21 13.17
N HIS A 384 -18.70 -10.55 11.96
CA HIS A 384 -20.10 -10.91 11.68
C HIS A 384 -20.59 -12.02 12.61
N HIS A 385 -19.86 -13.14 12.70
CA HIS A 385 -20.28 -14.27 13.52
C HIS A 385 -20.22 -13.97 15.02
N LEU A 386 -19.34 -13.08 15.46
CA LEU A 386 -19.37 -12.56 16.82
C LEU A 386 -20.67 -11.79 17.10
N ARG A 387 -21.11 -10.94 16.16
CA ARG A 387 -22.41 -10.24 16.25
C ARG A 387 -23.58 -11.24 16.28
N GLU A 388 -23.52 -12.32 15.50
CA GLU A 388 -24.54 -13.37 15.52
C GLU A 388 -24.56 -14.17 16.83
N LEU A 389 -23.40 -14.45 17.43
CA LEU A 389 -23.31 -15.02 18.78
C LEU A 389 -23.89 -14.07 19.84
N ALA A 390 -23.69 -12.76 19.69
CA ALA A 390 -24.29 -11.77 20.59
C ALA A 390 -25.82 -11.75 20.49
N LYS A 391 -26.39 -11.77 19.27
CA LYS A 391 -27.84 -11.91 19.05
C LYS A 391 -28.40 -13.18 19.70
N ALA A 392 -27.73 -14.31 19.50
CA ALA A 392 -28.10 -15.58 20.12
C ALA A 392 -28.05 -15.50 21.66
N SER A 393 -27.06 -14.81 22.21
CA SER A 393 -26.92 -14.61 23.67
C SER A 393 -28.02 -13.70 24.25
N VAL A 394 -28.42 -12.66 23.52
CA VAL A 394 -29.58 -11.81 23.86
C VAL A 394 -30.87 -12.61 23.88
N LEU A 395 -31.08 -13.47 22.88
CA LEU A 395 -32.23 -14.38 22.85
C LEU A 395 -32.21 -15.36 24.02
N ALA A 396 -31.06 -15.98 24.30
CA ALA A 396 -30.91 -16.89 25.44
C ALA A 396 -31.28 -16.20 26.76
N LYS A 397 -30.82 -14.95 26.95
CA LYS A 397 -31.20 -14.12 28.10
C LYS A 397 -32.69 -13.89 28.19
N PHE A 398 -33.32 -13.43 27.11
CA PHE A 398 -34.76 -13.20 27.09
C PHE A 398 -35.58 -14.46 27.38
N LEU A 399 -35.19 -15.61 26.80
CA LEU A 399 -35.92 -16.86 26.94
C LEU A 399 -35.86 -17.39 28.38
N LEU A 400 -34.66 -17.44 28.98
CA LEU A 400 -34.47 -17.98 30.33
C LEU A 400 -34.95 -17.01 31.42
N ASP A 401 -34.60 -15.72 31.32
CA ASP A 401 -35.05 -14.71 32.29
C ASP A 401 -36.57 -14.50 32.20
N GLY A 402 -37.15 -14.73 31.01
CA GLY A 402 -38.59 -14.70 30.76
C GLY A 402 -39.36 -15.94 31.24
N GLY A 403 -38.67 -16.97 31.75
CA GLY A 403 -39.27 -18.23 32.20
C GLY A 403 -40.01 -18.97 31.09
N ARG A 404 -39.46 -18.97 29.87
CA ARG A 404 -39.99 -19.72 28.74
C ARG A 404 -39.73 -21.21 28.91
N ASP A 405 -40.68 -22.01 28.46
CA ASP A 405 -40.58 -23.46 28.55
C ASP A 405 -39.73 -23.97 27.38
N LEU A 406 -38.56 -24.52 27.69
CA LEU A 406 -37.58 -25.01 26.74
C LEU A 406 -37.28 -26.47 27.03
N ASP A 407 -37.44 -27.32 26.03
CA ASP A 407 -37.05 -28.74 26.11
C ASP A 407 -35.53 -28.92 26.26
N GLU A 408 -35.09 -30.03 26.85
CA GLU A 408 -33.66 -30.33 27.04
C GLU A 408 -32.86 -30.33 25.72
N SER A 409 -33.49 -30.67 24.59
CA SER A 409 -32.86 -30.64 23.26
C SER A 409 -32.31 -29.27 22.84
N TRP A 410 -32.78 -28.17 23.44
CA TRP A 410 -32.26 -26.82 23.20
C TRP A 410 -30.86 -26.60 23.76
N PHE A 411 -30.48 -27.33 24.80
CA PHE A 411 -29.23 -27.12 25.54
C PHE A 411 -28.09 -28.02 25.06
N HIS A 412 -28.36 -28.91 24.09
CA HIS A 412 -27.37 -29.80 23.52
C HIS A 412 -26.83 -29.23 22.20
N PRO A 413 -25.60 -28.70 22.09
CA PRO A 413 -25.06 -28.28 20.79
C PRO A 413 -24.98 -29.46 19.81
N ALA A 414 -24.99 -29.20 18.50
CA ALA A 414 -24.94 -30.26 17.49
C ALA A 414 -23.57 -30.94 17.38
N GLY A 415 -22.49 -30.24 17.74
CA GLY A 415 -21.14 -30.79 17.77
C GLY A 415 -20.75 -31.24 19.18
N GLY A 416 -20.16 -32.43 19.28
CA GLY A 416 -19.31 -32.76 20.43
C GLY A 416 -18.11 -31.80 20.47
N ALA A 417 -17.64 -31.47 21.68
CA ALA A 417 -16.45 -30.64 21.84
C ALA A 417 -15.30 -31.25 21.02
N LYS A 418 -14.74 -30.47 20.08
CA LYS A 418 -13.53 -30.89 19.38
C LYS A 418 -12.38 -30.91 20.40
N THR A 419 -11.36 -31.72 20.13
CA THR A 419 -10.15 -31.76 20.96
C THR A 419 -9.64 -30.34 21.21
N SER A 420 -9.48 -29.99 22.48
CA SER A 420 -9.00 -28.67 22.92
C SER A 420 -7.72 -28.29 22.18
N GLY A 421 -7.69 -27.07 21.65
CA GLY A 421 -6.48 -26.52 21.05
C GLY A 421 -5.40 -26.26 22.10
N CYS A 422 -4.26 -25.71 21.68
CA CYS A 422 -3.27 -25.24 22.65
C CYS A 422 -3.86 -24.07 23.46
N PRO A 423 -3.88 -24.12 24.80
CA PRO A 423 -4.39 -23.05 25.65
C PRO A 423 -3.46 -21.83 25.67
N LEU A 424 -2.25 -21.97 25.13
CA LEU A 424 -1.26 -20.92 24.99
C LEU A 424 -1.20 -20.46 23.53
N VAL A 425 -1.09 -19.16 23.33
CA VAL A 425 -0.77 -18.57 22.03
C VAL A 425 0.39 -17.60 22.17
N PRO A 426 1.22 -17.44 21.14
CA PRO A 426 2.22 -16.40 21.12
C PRO A 426 1.54 -15.04 21.29
N GLN A 427 2.10 -14.18 22.15
CA GLN A 427 1.63 -12.81 22.24
C GLN A 427 1.79 -12.12 20.88
N LEU A 428 0.76 -11.41 20.43
CA LEU A 428 0.85 -10.52 19.29
C LEU A 428 1.81 -9.38 19.65
N TRP A 429 2.97 -9.37 18.99
CA TRP A 429 3.96 -8.31 19.12
C TRP A 429 4.00 -7.49 17.84
N ASN A 430 4.06 -6.19 18.05
CA ASN A 430 4.52 -5.27 17.03
C ASN A 430 5.69 -4.49 17.63
N GLU A 431 6.89 -5.06 17.49
CA GLU A 431 8.13 -4.34 17.75
C GLU A 431 8.38 -3.41 16.56
N ARG A 432 7.99 -2.16 16.72
CA ARG A 432 8.35 -1.10 15.76
C ARG A 432 9.65 -0.48 16.25
N SER A 433 10.74 -0.69 15.51
CA SER A 433 11.95 0.09 15.69
C SER A 433 11.81 1.41 14.93
N HIS A 434 11.72 2.51 15.66
CA HIS A 434 11.90 3.83 15.07
C HIS A 434 13.37 4.19 15.21
N SER A 435 14.08 4.34 14.08
CA SER A 435 15.41 4.95 14.07
C SER A 435 15.34 6.29 13.39
N GLN A 436 15.79 7.32 14.11
CA GLN A 436 15.93 8.67 13.60
C GLN A 436 17.43 8.97 13.54
N VAL A 437 17.92 9.34 12.35
CA VAL A 437 19.34 9.70 12.18
C VAL A 437 19.39 11.22 12.08
N CYS A 438 19.83 11.89 13.14
CA CYS A 438 19.95 13.34 13.12
C CYS A 438 21.34 13.75 12.63
N VAL A 439 21.41 14.64 11.64
CA VAL A 439 22.67 15.21 11.15
C VAL A 439 22.66 16.72 11.35
N ARG A 440 23.70 17.25 11.98
CA ARG A 440 23.89 18.69 12.19
C ARG A 440 25.34 19.06 11.91
N ASP A 441 25.57 19.97 10.96
CA ASP A 441 26.91 20.47 10.60
C ASP A 441 27.90 19.34 10.24
N GLY A 442 27.42 18.35 9.48
CA GLY A 442 28.19 17.16 9.15
C GLY A 442 28.41 16.18 10.31
N GLU A 443 27.89 16.45 11.53
CA GLU A 443 27.94 15.55 12.68
C GLU A 443 26.63 14.76 12.83
N ILE A 444 26.72 13.44 12.92
CA ILE A 444 25.60 12.57 13.28
C ILE A 444 25.38 12.65 14.79
N LEU A 445 24.35 13.40 15.20
CA LEU A 445 23.92 13.50 16.59
C LEU A 445 23.08 12.25 16.93
N ASP A 446 23.41 11.55 18.02
CA ASP A 446 22.66 10.38 18.52
C ASP A 446 22.75 9.07 17.73
N ALA A 447 23.87 8.75 17.08
CA ALA A 447 24.09 7.37 16.60
C ALA A 447 24.14 6.32 17.74
N GLY A 448 24.35 6.75 19.00
CA GLY A 448 24.54 5.88 20.16
C GLY A 448 23.52 6.04 21.29
N THR A 449 22.58 7.00 21.19
CA THR A 449 21.55 7.17 22.20
C THR A 449 20.49 6.12 21.91
N GLN A 450 20.54 5.06 22.72
CA GLN A 450 19.78 3.81 22.59
C GLN A 450 18.44 4.05 21.92
N SER A 451 18.27 3.55 20.70
CA SER A 451 16.94 3.41 20.09
C SER A 451 16.11 2.58 21.06
N GLY A 452 15.31 3.25 21.89
CA GLY A 452 14.41 2.60 22.82
C GLY A 452 13.45 1.75 21.99
N THR A 453 13.55 0.44 22.12
CA THR A 453 12.52 -0.46 21.60
C THR A 453 11.29 -0.26 22.47
N SER A 454 10.40 0.65 22.07
CA SER A 454 9.11 0.80 22.72
C SER A 454 8.32 -0.48 22.50
N MET A 455 7.91 -1.10 23.59
CA MET A 455 7.14 -2.34 23.55
C MET A 455 5.68 -2.04 23.85
N HIS A 456 4.81 -2.33 22.87
CA HIS A 456 3.37 -2.19 23.02
C HIS A 456 2.72 -3.56 23.16
N GLY A 457 1.79 -3.70 24.10
CA GLY A 457 1.09 -4.96 24.37
C GLY A 457 -0.42 -4.76 24.43
N VAL A 458 -1.15 -5.52 23.61
CA VAL A 458 -2.62 -5.54 23.61
C VAL A 458 -3.13 -6.88 24.12
N TYR A 459 -3.99 -6.81 25.13
CA TYR A 459 -4.67 -7.92 25.78
C TYR A 459 -6.20 -7.74 25.65
N GLY A 460 -6.99 -8.53 26.38
CA GLY A 460 -8.45 -8.32 26.46
C GLY A 460 -9.22 -9.50 25.91
N GLY A 461 -10.41 -9.29 25.36
CA GLY A 461 -11.31 -10.41 25.08
C GLY A 461 -12.67 -10.04 24.52
N VAL A 462 -13.64 -10.93 24.75
CA VAL A 462 -15.05 -10.69 24.49
C VAL A 462 -15.82 -10.73 25.79
N GLN A 463 -16.51 -9.63 26.09
CA GLN A 463 -17.38 -9.49 27.25
C GLN A 463 -18.69 -8.79 26.84
N LEU A 464 -19.68 -9.58 26.42
CA LEU A 464 -20.94 -9.04 25.89
C LEU A 464 -21.70 -8.14 26.88
N SER A 465 -21.50 -8.31 28.19
CA SER A 465 -22.01 -7.44 29.26
C SER A 465 -23.55 -7.36 29.32
N LEU A 466 -24.23 -8.43 28.93
CA LEU A 466 -25.69 -8.48 28.86
C LEU A 466 -26.38 -8.36 30.24
N GLU A 467 -25.68 -8.62 31.35
CA GLU A 467 -26.27 -8.46 32.69
C GLU A 467 -26.56 -7.01 33.07
N GLN A 468 -25.89 -6.06 32.42
CA GLN A 468 -26.18 -4.63 32.60
C GLN A 468 -27.41 -4.19 31.79
N LEU A 469 -27.85 -5.01 30.83
CA LEU A 469 -28.94 -4.71 29.93
C LEU A 469 -30.24 -5.36 30.42
N SER A 470 -31.24 -4.53 30.72
CA SER A 470 -32.57 -5.02 31.10
C SER A 470 -33.40 -5.36 29.87
N LEU A 471 -33.44 -6.64 29.48
CA LEU A 471 -34.33 -7.16 28.44
C LEU A 471 -35.77 -7.38 28.96
N SER A 472 -36.24 -6.51 29.85
CA SER A 472 -37.53 -6.68 30.52
C SER A 472 -38.71 -6.73 29.53
N ARG A 473 -39.80 -7.42 29.92
CA ARG A 473 -41.00 -7.64 29.08
C ARG A 473 -41.59 -6.37 28.43
N LYS A 474 -41.30 -5.19 28.98
CA LYS A 474 -41.75 -3.90 28.45
C LYS A 474 -41.11 -3.53 27.11
N THR A 475 -40.04 -4.22 26.72
CA THR A 475 -39.26 -3.91 25.51
C THR A 475 -39.72 -4.68 24.27
N LEU A 476 -40.74 -5.53 24.35
CA LEU A 476 -41.41 -6.07 23.15
C LEU A 476 -42.20 -4.96 22.48
N GLN A 477 -41.49 -4.07 21.79
CA GLN A 477 -42.11 -3.08 20.94
C GLN A 477 -42.55 -3.77 19.65
N PRO A 478 -43.78 -3.51 19.16
CA PRO A 478 -44.13 -3.87 17.81
C PRO A 478 -43.09 -3.25 16.88
N PHE A 479 -42.58 -4.07 15.96
CA PHE A 479 -41.55 -3.63 15.04
C PHE A 479 -42.05 -2.41 14.25
N SER A 480 -41.46 -1.24 14.52
CA SER A 480 -41.70 0.00 13.78
C SER A 480 -40.34 0.46 13.29
N ALA A 481 -40.18 0.61 11.98
CA ALA A 481 -38.90 0.96 11.38
C ALA A 481 -38.46 2.36 11.88
N PRO A 482 -37.30 2.51 12.56
CA PRO A 482 -36.85 3.81 13.05
C PRO A 482 -36.27 4.69 11.92
N SER A 483 -36.49 6.01 12.02
CA SER A 483 -36.22 7.00 10.97
C SER A 483 -34.87 7.73 11.06
N TRP A 484 -33.88 7.21 11.77
CA TRP A 484 -32.58 7.88 11.96
C TRP A 484 -31.47 7.08 11.29
N PHE A 485 -31.03 7.51 10.09
CA PHE A 485 -29.88 6.91 9.40
C PHE A 485 -29.00 7.97 8.71
N PRO A 486 -27.66 7.83 8.80
CA PRO A 486 -26.70 8.62 8.04
C PRO A 486 -26.75 8.26 6.55
N GLN A 487 -26.51 9.26 5.70
CA GLN A 487 -26.59 9.16 4.24
C GLN A 487 -25.28 8.59 3.65
N GLY A 488 -25.29 7.28 3.37
CA GLY A 488 -24.27 6.56 2.59
C GLY A 488 -24.93 5.38 1.89
N VAL A 489 -24.33 4.82 0.83
CA VAL A 489 -24.92 3.75 -0.01
C VAL A 489 -25.27 2.53 0.86
N ASP A 490 -26.58 2.33 1.04
CA ASP A 490 -27.22 1.33 1.88
C ASP A 490 -27.32 -0.03 1.16
N LEU A 491 -26.86 -1.11 1.81
CA LEU A 491 -27.06 -2.51 1.42
C LEU A 491 -28.00 -3.26 2.38
N SER A 492 -28.75 -2.55 3.22
CA SER A 492 -29.79 -3.14 4.05
C SER A 492 -31.01 -3.53 3.19
N LEU A 493 -31.15 -4.84 2.97
CA LEU A 493 -32.34 -5.44 2.35
C LEU A 493 -33.56 -5.46 3.29
N ASP A 494 -33.42 -4.96 4.52
CA ASP A 494 -34.45 -4.99 5.56
C ASP A 494 -35.48 -3.84 5.39
N THR A 495 -35.19 -2.89 4.48
CA THR A 495 -36.08 -1.78 4.10
C THR A 495 -37.11 -2.17 3.03
N PHE A 496 -37.00 -3.35 2.44
CA PHE A 496 -38.01 -3.89 1.51
C PHE A 496 -39.18 -4.51 2.28
N ASP A 497 -40.22 -3.71 2.50
CA ASP A 497 -41.50 -4.18 3.00
C ASP A 497 -42.25 -4.97 1.90
N LEU A 498 -42.21 -6.31 1.97
CA LEU A 498 -43.03 -7.21 1.14
C LEU A 498 -44.43 -7.45 1.75
N SER A 499 -44.74 -6.88 2.91
CA SER A 499 -46.00 -7.12 3.64
C SER A 499 -47.15 -6.21 3.18
N VAL A 500 -46.84 -5.11 2.49
CA VAL A 500 -47.84 -4.36 1.72
C VAL A 500 -47.77 -4.83 0.27
N PRO A 501 -48.69 -5.69 -0.21
CA PRO A 501 -48.88 -5.80 -1.65
C PRO A 501 -49.18 -4.37 -2.12
N ALA A 502 -48.26 -3.76 -2.84
CA ALA A 502 -48.50 -2.50 -3.51
C ALA A 502 -49.71 -2.75 -4.40
N SER A 503 -50.89 -2.30 -3.92
CA SER A 503 -52.12 -2.29 -4.69
C SER A 503 -51.89 -1.24 -5.76
N SER A 504 -51.21 -1.69 -6.81
CA SER A 504 -51.16 -1.01 -8.09
C SER A 504 -52.62 -0.89 -8.51
N ALA A 505 -53.12 0.33 -8.45
CA ALA A 505 -54.43 0.65 -8.96
C ALA A 505 -54.57 0.02 -10.35
N PRO A 506 -55.69 -0.67 -10.65
CA PRO A 506 -55.91 -1.32 -11.92
C PRO A 506 -56.22 -0.25 -12.98
N ASN A 507 -55.21 0.53 -13.36
CA ASN A 507 -55.26 1.40 -14.52
C ASN A 507 -54.46 0.75 -15.64
N SER A 508 -55.23 0.13 -16.54
CA SER A 508 -54.96 0.00 -17.98
C SER A 508 -53.59 -0.55 -18.41
N HIS A 509 -53.61 -1.84 -18.72
CA HIS A 509 -52.92 -2.48 -19.85
C HIS A 509 -52.13 -1.56 -20.82
N GLN A 510 -50.84 -1.40 -20.55
CA GLN A 510 -49.76 -1.50 -21.54
C GLN A 510 -48.47 -1.84 -20.78
N GLY A 511 -48.08 -3.11 -20.83
CA GLY A 511 -46.99 -3.67 -20.04
C GLY A 511 -45.62 -3.22 -20.53
N THR A 512 -45.02 -2.27 -19.83
CA THR A 512 -43.57 -2.09 -19.81
C THR A 512 -42.98 -3.20 -18.94
N GLN A 513 -42.64 -4.35 -19.55
CA GLN A 513 -41.80 -5.35 -18.91
C GLN A 513 -40.48 -4.67 -18.53
N THR A 514 -40.27 -4.39 -17.24
CA THR A 514 -38.93 -4.07 -16.73
C THR A 514 -38.07 -5.30 -16.97
N ALA A 515 -37.27 -5.27 -18.03
CA ALA A 515 -36.40 -6.36 -18.42
C ALA A 515 -35.42 -6.67 -17.27
N SER A 516 -35.61 -7.79 -16.57
CA SER A 516 -34.70 -8.19 -15.51
C SER A 516 -33.31 -8.45 -16.10
N LEU A 517 -32.26 -7.98 -15.43
CA LEU A 517 -30.88 -8.37 -15.76
C LEU A 517 -30.77 -9.92 -15.76
N PRO A 518 -29.99 -10.51 -16.70
CA PRO A 518 -29.53 -11.87 -16.53
C PRO A 518 -28.76 -11.97 -15.19
N ARG A 519 -28.86 -13.11 -14.52
CA ARG A 519 -28.20 -13.38 -13.24
C ARG A 519 -26.94 -14.20 -13.45
N GLY A 520 -26.02 -14.15 -12.49
CA GLY A 520 -24.88 -15.05 -12.45
C GLY A 520 -23.91 -14.91 -13.62
N SER A 521 -23.37 -16.02 -14.13
CA SER A 521 -22.44 -16.06 -15.27
C SER A 521 -22.98 -15.42 -16.56
N ALA A 522 -24.30 -15.44 -16.76
CA ALA A 522 -24.93 -14.80 -17.91
C ALA A 522 -24.83 -13.27 -17.83
N PHE A 523 -24.87 -12.69 -16.62
CA PHE A 523 -24.60 -11.26 -16.42
C PHE A 523 -23.17 -10.91 -16.83
N TRP A 524 -22.19 -11.66 -16.33
CA TRP A 524 -20.78 -11.40 -16.59
C TRP A 524 -20.44 -11.54 -18.07
N SER A 525 -20.96 -12.58 -18.74
CA SER A 525 -20.80 -12.77 -20.18
C SER A 525 -21.37 -11.59 -20.99
N CYS A 526 -22.49 -11.01 -20.52
CA CYS A 526 -23.07 -9.82 -21.13
C CYS A 526 -22.19 -8.58 -20.95
N VAL A 527 -21.62 -8.37 -19.75
CA VAL A 527 -20.73 -7.24 -19.47
C VAL A 527 -19.43 -7.34 -20.28
N ASP A 528 -18.88 -8.55 -20.41
CA ASP A 528 -17.57 -8.78 -21.06
C ASP A 528 -17.67 -8.76 -22.59
N SER A 529 -18.71 -9.37 -23.16
CA SER A 529 -18.85 -9.49 -24.61
C SER A 529 -19.03 -8.15 -25.33
N GLY A 530 -19.47 -7.10 -24.63
CA GLY A 530 -19.68 -5.79 -25.24
C GLY A 530 -20.76 -5.70 -26.29
N HIS A 531 -21.40 -6.81 -26.59
CA HIS A 531 -22.63 -6.80 -27.33
C HIS A 531 -23.70 -6.26 -26.40
N PRO A 532 -24.45 -5.21 -26.81
CA PRO A 532 -25.58 -4.77 -26.02
C PRO A 532 -26.51 -5.98 -25.90
N PRO A 533 -26.73 -6.52 -24.69
CA PRO A 533 -27.87 -7.37 -24.43
C PRO A 533 -29.11 -6.47 -24.57
N ARG A 534 -30.30 -6.91 -24.16
CA ARG A 534 -31.52 -6.06 -24.16
C ARG A 534 -31.42 -4.74 -23.36
N PHE A 535 -30.25 -4.36 -22.85
CA PHE A 535 -29.92 -3.03 -22.35
C PHE A 535 -29.68 -2.12 -23.54
N GLY A 536 -30.45 -1.04 -23.67
CA GLY A 536 -30.19 -0.05 -24.72
C GLY A 536 -28.70 0.36 -24.73
N ASP A 537 -28.17 0.69 -25.91
CA ASP A 537 -26.74 0.79 -26.23
C ASP A 537 -25.86 1.54 -25.19
N LYS A 538 -26.43 2.50 -24.45
CA LYS A 538 -25.72 3.29 -23.43
C LYS A 538 -25.44 2.57 -22.11
N CYS A 539 -26.09 1.45 -21.82
CA CYS A 539 -25.96 0.76 -20.53
C CYS A 539 -24.80 -0.26 -20.50
N GLY A 540 -24.38 -0.79 -21.65
CA GLY A 540 -23.31 -1.79 -21.72
C GLY A 540 -21.97 -1.26 -21.20
N ASP A 541 -21.54 -0.11 -21.71
CA ASP A 541 -20.28 0.52 -21.29
C ASP A 541 -20.30 0.95 -19.83
N PHE A 542 -21.45 1.41 -19.33
CA PHE A 542 -21.63 1.76 -17.93
C PHE A 542 -21.37 0.56 -17.01
N PHE A 543 -22.01 -0.59 -17.24
CA PHE A 543 -21.80 -1.77 -16.41
C PHE A 543 -20.40 -2.37 -16.57
N ARG A 544 -19.80 -2.27 -17.74
CA ARG A 544 -18.40 -2.69 -17.93
C ARG A 544 -17.44 -1.86 -17.08
N ARG A 545 -17.65 -0.56 -17.01
CA ARG A 545 -16.86 0.33 -16.15
C ARG A 545 -17.11 0.05 -14.67
N LEU A 546 -18.37 -0.07 -14.27
CA LEU A 546 -18.77 -0.37 -12.89
C LEU A 546 -18.22 -1.72 -12.40
N PHE A 547 -18.25 -2.73 -13.27
CA PHE A 547 -17.77 -4.08 -12.99
C PHE A 547 -16.48 -4.42 -13.75
N ASN A 548 -15.50 -3.53 -13.65
CA ASN A 548 -14.21 -3.72 -14.29
C ASN A 548 -13.61 -5.09 -13.91
N PRO A 549 -13.19 -5.94 -14.87
CA PRO A 549 -12.62 -7.27 -14.60
C PRO A 549 -11.43 -7.28 -13.64
N HIS A 550 -10.68 -6.19 -13.56
CA HIS A 550 -9.50 -6.08 -12.73
C HIS A 550 -9.76 -5.51 -11.33
N LEU A 551 -10.94 -4.91 -11.11
CA LEU A 551 -11.27 -4.21 -9.86
C LEU A 551 -12.45 -4.85 -9.11
N SER A 552 -13.35 -5.53 -9.83
CA SER A 552 -14.55 -6.13 -9.23
C SER A 552 -14.25 -7.54 -8.73
N ASP A 553 -14.13 -7.65 -7.41
CA ASP A 553 -14.03 -8.93 -6.69
C ASP A 553 -15.30 -9.76 -6.79
N ARG A 554 -16.48 -9.12 -6.90
CA ARG A 554 -17.79 -9.77 -7.05
C ARG A 554 -17.90 -10.72 -8.25
N ARG A 555 -17.00 -10.62 -9.22
CA ARG A 555 -16.90 -11.60 -10.32
C ARG A 555 -16.63 -13.02 -9.81
N CYS A 556 -15.99 -13.17 -8.64
CA CYS A 556 -15.78 -14.47 -8.01
C CYS A 556 -17.08 -15.15 -7.52
N GLU A 557 -18.19 -14.41 -7.39
CA GLU A 557 -19.49 -14.96 -6.99
C GLU A 557 -20.10 -15.89 -8.06
N GLY A 558 -19.62 -15.80 -9.32
CA GLY A 558 -20.06 -16.67 -10.41
C GLY A 558 -21.58 -16.62 -10.62
N ASP A 559 -22.24 -17.77 -10.51
CA ASP A 559 -23.69 -17.90 -10.70
C ASP A 559 -24.54 -17.35 -9.54
N SER A 560 -23.92 -17.15 -8.36
CA SER A 560 -24.60 -16.59 -7.19
C SER A 560 -24.79 -15.07 -7.28
N PHE A 561 -24.13 -14.42 -8.25
CA PHE A 561 -24.19 -12.97 -8.40
C PHE A 561 -25.59 -12.50 -8.79
N VAL A 562 -26.11 -11.57 -7.99
CA VAL A 562 -27.34 -10.81 -8.29
C VAL A 562 -26.94 -9.41 -8.73
N GLY A 563 -27.31 -9.06 -9.96
CA GLY A 563 -27.05 -7.73 -10.52
C GLY A 563 -27.74 -6.60 -9.75
N PRO A 564 -27.22 -5.37 -9.88
CA PRO A 564 -27.79 -4.19 -9.22
C PRO A 564 -29.23 -3.90 -9.70
N ASP A 565 -29.97 -3.10 -8.93
CA ASP A 565 -31.25 -2.58 -9.41
C ASP A 565 -31.05 -1.80 -10.73
N THR A 566 -31.99 -1.98 -11.67
CA THR A 566 -31.99 -1.29 -12.97
C THR A 566 -33.00 -0.17 -13.04
N SER A 567 -33.62 0.19 -11.91
CA SER A 567 -34.48 1.36 -11.84
C SER A 567 -33.71 2.61 -12.32
N PRO A 568 -34.34 3.49 -13.13
CA PRO A 568 -33.67 4.66 -13.68
C PRO A 568 -33.06 5.57 -12.61
N ALA A 569 -33.71 5.68 -11.44
CA ALA A 569 -33.24 6.48 -10.32
C ALA A 569 -31.93 5.93 -9.72
N TYR A 570 -31.87 4.63 -9.43
CA TYR A 570 -30.68 4.00 -8.89
C TYR A 570 -29.52 4.02 -9.90
N LEU A 571 -29.80 3.73 -11.18
CA LEU A 571 -28.79 3.84 -12.23
C LEU A 571 -28.28 5.27 -12.41
N GLN A 572 -29.12 6.29 -12.22
CA GLN A 572 -28.67 7.68 -12.25
C GLN A 572 -27.75 7.98 -11.07
N GLN A 573 -28.09 7.55 -9.86
CA GLN A 573 -27.25 7.71 -8.69
C GLN A 573 -25.87 7.03 -8.87
N LEU A 574 -25.83 5.82 -9.44
CA LEU A 574 -24.56 5.16 -9.75
C LEU A 574 -23.76 5.92 -10.82
N ARG A 575 -24.42 6.50 -11.83
CA ARG A 575 -23.73 7.35 -12.82
C ARG A 575 -23.15 8.60 -12.18
N ASP A 576 -23.88 9.23 -11.26
CA ASP A 576 -23.42 10.42 -10.56
C ASP A 576 -22.18 10.07 -9.69
N LEU A 577 -22.23 8.97 -8.92
CA LEU A 577 -21.09 8.47 -8.14
C LEU A 577 -19.88 8.11 -9.02
N MET A 578 -20.11 7.48 -10.18
CA MET A 578 -19.03 7.21 -11.13
C MET A 578 -18.44 8.49 -11.72
N GLY A 579 -19.25 9.53 -11.95
CA GLY A 579 -18.77 10.84 -12.39
C GLY A 579 -17.95 11.56 -11.31
N GLU A 580 -18.32 11.42 -10.05
CA GLU A 580 -17.53 11.91 -8.91
C GLU A 580 -16.18 11.18 -8.82
N GLU A 581 -16.17 9.86 -8.97
CA GLU A 581 -14.94 9.06 -8.99
C GLU A 581 -14.05 9.44 -10.18
N ASP A 582 -14.61 9.60 -11.38
CA ASP A 582 -13.87 10.08 -12.55
C ASP A 582 -13.21 11.43 -12.28
N SER A 583 -13.95 12.35 -11.66
CA SER A 583 -13.43 13.67 -11.26
C SER A 583 -12.29 13.55 -10.24
N PHE A 584 -12.36 12.56 -9.33
CA PHE A 584 -11.31 12.29 -8.36
C PHE A 584 -10.05 11.70 -9.02
N GLN A 585 -10.23 10.78 -9.97
CA GLN A 585 -9.14 10.19 -10.76
C GLN A 585 -8.43 11.26 -11.61
N GLU A 586 -9.17 12.15 -12.25
CA GLU A 586 -8.61 13.29 -12.99
C GLU A 586 -7.81 14.22 -12.08
N ARG A 587 -8.35 14.56 -10.90
CA ARG A 587 -7.63 15.36 -9.88
C ARG A 587 -6.37 14.67 -9.40
N ARG A 588 -6.44 13.36 -9.11
CA ARG A 588 -5.30 12.54 -8.66
C ARG A 588 -4.21 12.52 -9.72
N MET A 589 -4.57 12.24 -10.97
CA MET A 589 -3.66 12.26 -12.10
C MET A 589 -3.07 13.65 -12.33
N GLY A 590 -3.89 14.69 -12.31
CA GLY A 590 -3.43 16.08 -12.43
C GLY A 590 -2.46 16.48 -11.32
N HIS A 591 -2.72 16.09 -10.07
CA HIS A 591 -1.80 16.34 -8.96
C HIS A 591 -0.49 15.57 -9.13
N PHE A 592 -0.55 14.27 -9.44
CA PHE A 592 0.64 13.45 -9.70
C PHE A 592 1.49 14.00 -10.84
N LEU A 593 0.87 14.56 -11.89
CA LEU A 593 1.56 15.15 -13.03
C LEU A 593 1.94 16.62 -12.82
N SER A 594 1.73 17.18 -11.63
CA SER A 594 2.11 18.56 -11.29
C SER A 594 3.47 18.64 -10.62
N ASP A 595 4.16 19.77 -10.75
CA ASP A 595 5.41 20.07 -10.03
C ASP A 595 5.27 20.07 -8.50
N ARG A 596 4.03 20.05 -7.96
CA ARG A 596 3.73 20.06 -6.53
C ARG A 596 3.68 18.68 -5.87
N PHE A 597 3.56 17.61 -6.65
CA PHE A 597 3.52 16.26 -6.08
C PHE A 597 4.91 15.86 -5.60
N VAL A 598 4.96 15.41 -4.35
CA VAL A 598 6.15 14.93 -3.65
C VAL A 598 5.92 13.48 -3.26
N ALA A 599 6.80 12.58 -3.70
CA ALA A 599 6.65 11.14 -3.51
C ALA A 599 6.54 10.73 -2.02
N GLU A 600 7.23 11.45 -1.15
CA GLU A 600 7.26 11.26 0.30
C GLU A 600 5.99 11.77 0.98
N ARG A 601 5.28 12.71 0.34
CA ARG A 601 4.07 13.37 0.85
C ARG A 601 3.05 13.50 -0.28
N PRO A 602 2.49 12.37 -0.77
CA PRO A 602 1.64 12.36 -1.96
C PRO A 602 0.34 13.14 -1.78
N GLY A 603 -0.07 13.40 -0.53
CA GLY A 603 -1.26 14.17 -0.19
C GLY A 603 -2.54 13.33 -0.13
N PRO A 604 -3.68 13.96 0.22
CA PRO A 604 -4.94 13.25 0.52
C PRO A 604 -5.66 12.68 -0.71
N LEU A 605 -5.15 12.92 -1.93
CA LEU A 605 -5.70 12.36 -3.16
C LEU A 605 -5.24 10.92 -3.43
N PHE A 606 -4.31 10.40 -2.61
CA PHE A 606 -3.68 9.10 -2.78
C PHE A 606 -3.94 8.22 -1.56
N PRO A 607 -3.83 6.89 -1.71
CA PRO A 607 -3.94 5.98 -0.58
C PRO A 607 -3.01 6.39 0.56
N ALA A 608 -3.51 6.34 1.80
CA ALA A 608 -2.69 6.65 2.98
C ALA A 608 -1.43 5.77 3.06
N SER A 609 -1.49 4.54 2.52
CA SER A 609 -0.38 3.60 2.44
C SER A 609 0.79 4.08 1.56
N TRP A 610 0.59 5.09 0.72
CA TRP A 610 1.67 5.71 -0.05
C TRP A 610 2.52 6.66 0.79
N THR A 611 1.96 7.20 1.87
CA THR A 611 2.73 7.96 2.85
C THR A 611 3.56 6.96 3.65
N PRO A 612 4.91 7.04 3.63
CA PRO A 612 5.75 6.08 4.32
C PRO A 612 5.36 6.00 5.81
N ALA A 613 4.78 4.88 6.24
CA ALA A 613 4.41 4.67 7.65
C ALA A 613 5.64 4.61 8.58
N SER A 614 6.84 4.42 8.01
CA SER A 614 8.11 4.48 8.73
C SER A 614 8.82 5.81 8.45
N SER A 615 8.75 6.71 9.43
CA SER A 615 9.50 7.96 9.47
C SER A 615 10.98 7.70 9.75
N PHE A 616 11.66 6.98 8.86
CA PHE A 616 13.12 7.05 8.85
C PHE A 616 13.51 8.37 8.16
N GLU A 617 13.48 9.45 8.93
CA GLU A 617 13.81 10.80 8.47
C GLU A 617 15.24 11.14 8.91
N ILE A 618 16.04 11.66 7.98
CA ILE A 618 17.29 12.34 8.34
C ILE A 618 16.88 13.75 8.76
N SER A 619 16.54 13.92 10.04
CA SER A 619 16.26 15.25 10.57
C SER A 619 17.56 16.03 10.56
N ARG A 620 17.63 17.03 9.69
CA ARG A 620 18.68 18.04 9.78
C ARG A 620 18.30 18.94 10.94
N GLY A 621 19.24 19.20 11.85
CA GLY A 621 19.00 20.18 12.91
C GLY A 621 18.46 21.50 12.33
N PRO A 622 17.81 22.37 13.13
CA PRO A 622 17.25 23.63 12.64
C PRO A 622 18.36 24.45 11.96
N VAL A 623 18.42 24.36 10.63
CA VAL A 623 19.34 25.14 9.81
C VAL A 623 18.77 26.55 9.79
N PRO A 624 19.57 27.60 10.04
CA PRO A 624 19.11 28.97 9.86
C PRO A 624 18.39 29.10 8.52
N GLU A 625 17.18 29.67 8.53
CA GLU A 625 16.22 29.69 7.42
C GLU A 625 16.82 30.19 6.08
N ALA A 626 17.93 30.93 6.14
CA ALA A 626 18.71 31.43 5.01
C ALA A 626 19.59 30.37 4.29
N LEU A 627 19.89 29.21 4.90
CA LEU A 627 20.75 28.15 4.35
C LEU A 627 20.01 26.82 4.12
N ALA A 628 18.73 26.73 4.49
CA ALA A 628 17.97 25.47 4.55
C ALA A 628 17.36 24.98 3.22
N ARG A 629 17.48 25.73 2.11
CA ARG A 629 16.99 25.25 0.82
C ARG A 629 17.93 24.19 0.25
N GLN A 630 17.63 22.94 0.58
CA GLN A 630 18.17 21.77 -0.11
C GLN A 630 17.94 21.87 -1.63
N PRO A 631 18.91 21.51 -2.48
CA PRO A 631 18.71 21.44 -3.92
C PRO A 631 17.72 20.36 -4.38
N GLU A 632 17.26 19.45 -3.50
CA GLU A 632 16.19 18.49 -3.84
C GLU A 632 14.80 19.12 -3.89
N ASP A 633 14.62 20.30 -3.29
CA ASP A 633 13.43 21.14 -3.49
C ASP A 633 13.64 22.17 -4.62
N ALA A 634 14.62 21.94 -5.49
CA ALA A 634 14.75 22.75 -6.70
C ALA A 634 13.41 22.68 -7.45
N PRO A 635 12.75 23.82 -7.72
CA PRO A 635 11.43 23.84 -8.31
C PRO A 635 11.46 23.08 -9.63
N LEU A 636 10.70 22.00 -9.72
CA LEU A 636 10.60 21.18 -10.92
C LEU A 636 10.01 22.04 -12.04
N ARG A 637 10.74 22.18 -13.15
CA ARG A 637 10.26 22.94 -14.30
C ARG A 637 9.69 21.99 -15.34
N ALA A 638 8.40 22.14 -15.63
CA ALA A 638 7.75 21.35 -16.67
C ALA A 638 8.40 21.57 -18.05
N ARG A 639 8.60 20.48 -18.79
CA ARG A 639 9.19 20.42 -20.13
C ARG A 639 8.23 19.78 -21.13
N PRO A 640 7.13 20.46 -21.49
CA PRO A 640 6.18 19.94 -22.47
C PRO A 640 6.83 19.73 -23.85
N ASP A 641 7.90 20.46 -24.17
CA ASP A 641 8.71 20.29 -25.38
C ASP A 641 9.39 18.92 -25.47
N LEU A 642 9.55 18.24 -24.33
CA LEU A 642 10.14 16.91 -24.25
C LEU A 642 9.09 15.79 -24.23
N GLN A 643 7.78 16.10 -24.17
CA GLN A 643 6.70 15.10 -24.22
C GLN A 643 6.50 14.54 -25.64
N THR A 644 7.52 13.86 -26.15
CA THR A 644 7.50 13.20 -27.46
C THR A 644 7.65 11.70 -27.28
N GLU A 645 7.07 10.91 -28.19
CA GLU A 645 7.20 9.44 -28.18
C GLU A 645 8.67 9.00 -28.14
N ALA A 646 9.61 9.81 -28.63
CA ALA A 646 11.04 9.50 -28.61
C ALA A 646 11.62 9.26 -27.19
N LEU A 647 11.02 9.84 -26.14
CA LEU A 647 11.48 9.57 -24.78
C LEU A 647 11.08 8.19 -24.25
N CYS A 648 10.15 7.47 -24.90
CA CYS A 648 9.69 6.17 -24.39
C CYS A 648 10.83 5.15 -24.25
N TYR A 649 11.81 5.21 -25.14
CA TYR A 649 13.01 4.38 -25.09
C TYR A 649 13.94 4.71 -23.93
N VAL A 650 13.90 5.95 -23.41
CA VAL A 650 14.79 6.41 -22.34
C VAL A 650 14.38 5.83 -20.99
N TRP A 651 13.08 5.82 -20.66
CA TRP A 651 12.63 5.30 -19.36
C TRP A 651 12.37 3.79 -19.35
N GLN A 652 12.08 3.15 -20.49
CA GLN A 652 11.86 1.69 -20.56
C GLN A 652 13.07 0.86 -20.07
N GLY A 653 14.28 1.44 -20.09
CA GLY A 653 15.50 0.80 -19.58
C GLY A 653 15.87 1.15 -18.14
N VAL A 654 15.12 2.02 -17.45
CA VAL A 654 15.46 2.55 -16.13
C VAL A 654 14.46 2.05 -15.10
N ALA A 655 14.93 1.63 -13.92
CA ALA A 655 14.04 1.27 -12.82
C ALA A 655 13.37 2.54 -12.25
N PRO A 656 12.04 2.55 -12.02
CA PRO A 656 11.37 3.71 -11.45
C PRO A 656 11.82 3.93 -9.99
N VAL A 657 12.03 5.20 -9.60
CA VAL A 657 12.31 5.60 -8.21
C VAL A 657 11.05 5.66 -7.36
N PHE A 658 9.89 5.75 -8.01
CA PHE A 658 8.57 5.69 -7.39
C PHE A 658 7.69 4.81 -8.26
N ASP A 659 7.01 3.83 -7.67
CA ASP A 659 6.11 2.92 -8.39
C ASP A 659 5.02 2.43 -7.44
N ARG A 660 3.80 2.95 -7.61
CA ARG A 660 2.67 2.69 -6.72
C ARG A 660 1.35 2.55 -7.49
N CYS A 661 0.41 1.79 -6.94
CA CYS A 661 -0.95 1.66 -7.47
C CYS A 661 -1.95 2.30 -6.50
N ALA A 662 -2.94 3.03 -7.05
CA ALA A 662 -4.07 3.56 -6.29
C ALA A 662 -5.21 2.53 -6.22
N GLU A 663 -6.28 2.83 -5.46
CA GLU A 663 -7.40 1.91 -5.21
C GLU A 663 -8.18 1.54 -6.49
N ASP A 664 -8.16 2.42 -7.49
CA ASP A 664 -8.73 2.21 -8.84
C ASP A 664 -7.83 1.34 -9.74
N GLY A 665 -6.72 0.82 -9.21
CA GLY A 665 -5.72 0.05 -9.93
C GLY A 665 -4.85 0.87 -10.90
N ALA A 666 -5.01 2.19 -10.95
CA ALA A 666 -4.13 3.05 -11.73
C ALA A 666 -2.73 3.04 -11.11
N ARG A 667 -1.71 2.83 -11.94
CA ARG A 667 -0.31 2.75 -11.54
C ARG A 667 0.42 4.02 -11.94
N PHE A 668 1.19 4.57 -11.00
CA PHE A 668 1.87 5.85 -11.11
C PHE A 668 3.37 5.62 -10.90
N ARG A 669 4.20 6.08 -11.85
CA ARG A 669 5.65 5.89 -11.77
C ARG A 669 6.42 7.18 -12.00
N ILE A 670 7.54 7.30 -11.28
CA ILE A 670 8.53 8.36 -11.47
C ILE A 670 9.86 7.71 -11.84
N TYR A 671 10.43 8.13 -12.95
CA TYR A 671 11.77 7.78 -13.39
C TYR A 671 12.66 9.00 -13.27
N ARG A 672 13.89 8.80 -12.79
CA ARG A 672 14.89 9.87 -12.72
C ARG A 672 16.13 9.47 -13.51
N ALA A 673 16.57 10.35 -14.40
CA ALA A 673 17.79 10.19 -15.20
C ALA A 673 18.54 11.51 -15.23
N GLY A 674 19.54 11.67 -14.35
CA GLY A 674 20.23 12.95 -14.16
C GLY A 674 19.29 14.01 -13.59
N GLN A 675 19.18 15.16 -14.27
CA GLN A 675 18.26 16.25 -13.89
C GLN A 675 16.84 16.05 -14.41
N LEU A 676 16.56 15.00 -15.17
CA LEU A 676 15.23 14.76 -15.70
C LEU A 676 14.42 13.85 -14.78
N GLU A 677 13.19 14.29 -14.53
CA GLU A 677 12.16 13.49 -13.89
C GLU A 677 11.04 13.25 -14.90
N VAL A 678 10.74 11.98 -15.15
CA VAL A 678 9.69 11.53 -16.05
C VAL A 678 8.60 10.87 -15.22
N ARG A 679 7.37 11.36 -15.34
CA ARG A 679 6.21 10.82 -14.65
C ARG A 679 5.28 10.14 -15.65
N THR A 680 4.93 8.90 -15.36
CA THR A 680 4.05 8.09 -16.19
C THR A 680 2.85 7.60 -15.40
N THR A 681 1.75 7.36 -16.11
CA THR A 681 0.53 6.75 -15.56
C THR A 681 0.14 5.54 -16.39
N GLN A 682 -0.47 4.55 -15.76
CA GLN A 682 -0.93 3.35 -16.43
C GLN A 682 -2.30 2.95 -15.87
N ALA A 683 -3.33 2.97 -16.71
CA ALA A 683 -4.64 2.44 -16.36
C ALA A 683 -4.58 0.90 -16.15
N PRO A 684 -5.50 0.29 -15.39
CA PRO A 684 -5.54 -1.16 -15.20
C PRO A 684 -5.55 -1.91 -16.54
N GLY A 685 -4.53 -2.74 -16.78
CA GLY A 685 -4.37 -3.48 -18.04
C GLY A 685 -4.03 -2.63 -19.27
N GLY A 686 -3.90 -1.31 -19.12
CA GLY A 686 -3.55 -0.37 -20.18
C GLY A 686 -2.04 -0.30 -20.45
N ALA A 687 -1.68 0.38 -21.54
CA ALA A 687 -0.30 0.76 -21.80
C ALA A 687 0.14 1.84 -20.80
N GLU A 688 1.43 1.85 -20.46
CA GLU A 688 2.02 2.94 -19.71
C GLU A 688 2.14 4.18 -20.60
N LEU A 689 1.62 5.31 -20.12
CA LEU A 689 1.56 6.58 -20.83
C LEU A 689 2.48 7.59 -20.16
N LEU A 690 3.20 8.36 -20.97
CA LEU A 690 3.95 9.52 -20.52
C LEU A 690 2.99 10.62 -20.11
N GLY A 691 3.03 11.04 -18.84
CA GLY A 691 2.19 12.13 -18.34
C GLY A 691 2.92 13.46 -18.26
N ALA A 692 4.10 13.51 -17.65
CA ALA A 692 4.85 14.74 -17.46
C ALA A 692 6.37 14.52 -17.49
N VAL A 693 7.10 15.55 -17.93
CA VAL A 693 8.56 15.59 -17.91
C VAL A 693 8.98 16.87 -17.22
N PHE A 694 9.88 16.77 -16.26
CA PHE A 694 10.42 17.89 -15.50
C PHE A 694 11.94 17.89 -15.55
N THR A 695 12.53 19.07 -15.45
CA THR A 695 13.95 19.25 -15.13
C THR A 695 14.11 19.80 -13.73
N SER A 696 15.01 19.24 -12.93
CA SER A 696 15.44 19.77 -11.64
C SER A 696 16.65 20.69 -11.82
N GLY A 697 16.56 21.92 -11.30
CA GLY A 697 17.67 22.89 -11.29
C GLY A 697 17.24 24.30 -11.70
N GLU A 698 17.83 25.32 -11.06
CA GLU A 698 17.72 26.70 -11.56
C GLU A 698 18.50 26.81 -12.88
N PRO A 699 17.98 27.50 -13.91
CA PRO A 699 18.78 27.85 -15.06
C PRO A 699 19.97 28.63 -14.53
N SER A 700 21.18 28.06 -14.64
CA SER A 700 22.42 28.72 -14.22
C SER A 700 22.32 30.19 -14.61
N PRO A 701 22.29 31.13 -13.65
CA PRO A 701 21.97 32.52 -13.93
C PRO A 701 22.93 32.97 -15.01
N ARG A 702 22.39 33.18 -16.22
CA ARG A 702 23.15 33.66 -17.36
C ARG A 702 23.91 34.88 -16.86
N ALA A 703 25.23 34.77 -16.77
CA ALA A 703 26.05 35.94 -16.58
C ALA A 703 25.55 36.98 -17.60
N PRO A 704 25.18 38.20 -17.16
CA PRO A 704 24.54 39.17 -18.03
C PRO A 704 25.36 39.26 -19.31
N ALA A 705 24.67 39.27 -20.44
CA ALA A 705 25.26 39.38 -21.77
C ALA A 705 25.94 40.74 -21.93
N ALA A 706 27.04 40.94 -21.20
CA ALA A 706 28.01 41.98 -21.47
C ALA A 706 28.59 41.62 -22.83
N GLU A 707 28.42 42.54 -23.78
CA GLU A 707 28.95 42.52 -25.14
C GLU A 707 30.31 41.82 -25.20
N ARG A 708 30.30 40.51 -25.50
CA ARG A 708 31.53 39.76 -25.78
C ARG A 708 31.98 40.16 -27.19
N ARG A 709 32.65 41.32 -27.29
CA ARG A 709 33.58 41.60 -28.39
C ARG A 709 34.58 40.46 -28.41
N GLY A 710 34.76 39.85 -29.58
CA GLY A 710 35.50 38.60 -29.81
C GLY A 710 36.63 38.38 -28.81
N LEU A 711 36.40 37.50 -27.85
CA LEU A 711 37.46 37.01 -26.99
C LEU A 711 38.42 36.23 -27.89
N GLY A 712 39.64 36.76 -28.02
CA GLY A 712 40.71 36.09 -28.73
C GLY A 712 40.96 34.69 -28.14
N SER A 713 41.47 33.80 -29.00
CA SER A 713 41.80 32.39 -28.82
C SER A 713 42.52 31.97 -27.51
N ALA A 714 42.85 32.88 -26.60
CA ALA A 714 43.60 32.63 -25.37
C ALA A 714 42.73 32.51 -24.09
N ALA A 715 41.40 32.62 -24.20
CA ALA A 715 40.50 32.64 -23.04
C ALA A 715 39.47 31.50 -22.99
N LEU A 716 39.64 30.45 -23.81
CA LEU A 716 38.91 29.20 -23.62
C LEU A 716 39.48 28.53 -22.38
N GLY A 717 38.65 28.35 -21.34
CA GLY A 717 39.05 27.66 -20.13
C GLY A 717 39.54 26.24 -20.41
N GLU A 718 40.28 25.66 -19.47
CA GLU A 718 40.74 24.27 -19.57
C GLU A 718 39.55 23.34 -19.81
N LEU A 719 39.65 22.50 -20.85
CA LEU A 719 38.61 21.53 -21.18
C LEU A 719 38.57 20.48 -20.07
N SER A 720 37.44 20.35 -19.37
CA SER A 720 37.28 19.41 -18.27
C SER A 720 36.66 18.09 -18.73
N ARG A 721 35.85 18.11 -19.79
CA ARG A 721 35.15 16.92 -20.29
C ARG A 721 34.77 17.04 -21.76
N ALA A 722 34.91 15.96 -22.50
CA ALA A 722 34.34 15.80 -23.83
C ALA A 722 33.39 14.59 -23.87
N MET A 723 32.14 14.77 -24.30
CA MET A 723 31.20 13.66 -24.45
C MET A 723 30.60 13.61 -25.86
N LEU A 724 30.71 12.44 -26.50
CA LEU A 724 30.06 12.14 -27.78
C LEU A 724 28.65 11.62 -27.52
N TYR A 725 27.68 12.30 -28.10
CA TYR A 725 26.27 11.95 -28.07
C TYR A 725 25.80 11.48 -29.44
N VAL A 726 24.86 10.54 -29.45
CA VAL A 726 24.13 10.13 -30.65
C VAL A 726 22.63 10.26 -30.41
N GLU A 727 21.93 10.99 -31.28
CA GLU A 727 20.47 11.12 -31.26
C GLU A 727 19.85 10.57 -32.53
N ALA A 728 18.57 10.19 -32.46
CA ALA A 728 17.84 9.74 -33.64
C ALA A 728 17.47 10.96 -34.50
N ALA A 729 17.83 10.91 -35.79
CA ALA A 729 17.48 11.91 -36.78
C ALA A 729 16.49 11.36 -37.80
N THR A 730 15.57 12.23 -38.23
CA THR A 730 14.60 11.93 -39.28
C THR A 730 15.05 12.59 -40.57
N CYS A 731 15.58 11.81 -41.51
CA CYS A 731 15.98 12.32 -42.82
C CYS A 731 15.04 11.76 -43.90
N GLY A 732 14.16 12.62 -44.42
CA GLY A 732 13.44 12.39 -45.68
C GLY A 732 12.57 11.12 -45.77
N GLY A 733 12.02 10.60 -44.67
CA GLY A 733 11.10 9.46 -44.69
C GLY A 733 11.74 8.08 -44.89
N SER A 734 13.07 7.97 -44.85
CA SER A 734 13.78 6.69 -44.84
C SER A 734 14.34 6.38 -43.44
N ALA A 735 14.52 5.08 -43.15
CA ALA A 735 14.81 4.53 -41.82
C ALA A 735 15.93 5.25 -41.03
N LEU A 736 15.63 5.53 -39.75
CA LEU A 736 16.49 5.93 -38.63
C LEU A 736 17.91 6.37 -39.01
N ALA A 737 18.08 7.65 -39.38
CA ALA A 737 19.40 8.27 -39.38
C ALA A 737 19.84 8.50 -37.93
N ALA A 738 21.14 8.44 -37.67
CA ALA A 738 21.71 8.78 -36.38
C ALA A 738 22.50 10.09 -36.55
N HIS A 739 22.24 11.06 -35.68
CA HIS A 739 22.95 12.33 -35.65
C HIS A 739 23.93 12.34 -34.50
N PHE A 740 25.17 12.73 -34.76
CA PHE A 740 26.24 12.71 -33.78
C PHE A 740 26.68 14.13 -33.47
N TYR A 741 26.88 14.42 -32.19
CA TYR A 741 27.43 15.68 -31.75
C TYR A 741 28.31 15.49 -30.52
N VAL A 742 29.31 16.33 -30.36
CA VAL A 742 30.23 16.31 -29.22
C VAL A 742 29.97 17.54 -28.37
N VAL A 743 29.82 17.31 -27.07
CA VAL A 743 29.75 18.35 -26.06
C VAL A 743 31.10 18.48 -25.38
N LEU A 744 31.64 19.68 -25.36
CA LEU A 744 32.91 20.05 -24.78
C LEU A 744 32.64 20.95 -23.58
N GLU A 745 32.76 20.43 -22.37
CA GLU A 745 32.60 21.18 -21.12
C GLU A 745 33.96 21.68 -20.64
N THR A 746 34.01 22.93 -20.21
CA THR A 746 35.19 23.55 -19.61
C THR A 746 35.15 23.47 -18.09
N SER A 747 36.29 23.62 -17.43
CA SER A 747 36.41 23.71 -15.96
C SER A 747 35.60 24.86 -15.34
N ARG A 748 35.14 25.81 -16.15
CA ARG A 748 34.31 26.94 -15.74
C ARG A 748 32.80 26.68 -15.86
N GLY A 749 32.40 25.51 -16.36
CA GLY A 749 31.00 25.14 -16.58
C GLY A 749 30.42 25.69 -17.90
N ASP A 750 31.20 26.37 -18.74
CA ASP A 750 30.81 26.65 -20.12
C ASP A 750 30.85 25.35 -20.94
N ALA A 751 29.91 25.17 -21.86
CA ALA A 751 29.84 24.04 -22.77
C ALA A 751 29.82 24.50 -24.23
N ALA A 752 30.54 23.83 -25.12
CA ALA A 752 30.44 24.03 -26.57
C ALA A 752 29.97 22.74 -27.23
N VAL A 753 29.12 22.86 -28.26
CA VAL A 753 28.67 21.73 -29.07
C VAL A 753 29.30 21.83 -30.44
N THR A 754 29.88 20.73 -30.90
CA THR A 754 30.32 20.57 -32.28
C THR A 754 29.60 19.40 -32.94
N GLU A 755 29.09 19.61 -34.14
CA GLU A 755 28.29 18.61 -34.88
C GLU A 755 28.47 18.78 -36.39
N GLU A 756 28.31 17.70 -37.16
CA GLU A 756 28.26 17.75 -38.63
C GLU A 756 26.79 17.77 -39.07
N LEU A 757 26.37 18.85 -39.73
CA LEU A 757 25.01 19.05 -40.21
C LEU A 757 24.75 18.22 -41.49
N ASP A 758 23.48 18.08 -41.86
CA ASP A 758 23.06 17.30 -43.04
C ASP A 758 23.67 17.78 -44.37
N ASP A 759 24.15 19.03 -44.43
CA ASP A 759 24.85 19.60 -45.58
C ASP A 759 26.37 19.34 -45.57
N GLY A 760 26.86 18.56 -44.60
CA GLY A 760 28.27 18.24 -44.38
C GLY A 760 29.07 19.37 -43.71
N THR A 761 28.41 20.46 -43.28
CA THR A 761 29.09 21.54 -42.57
C THR A 761 29.25 21.22 -41.09
N VAL A 762 30.41 21.56 -40.52
CA VAL A 762 30.65 21.43 -39.08
C VAL A 762 30.15 22.70 -38.38
N ALA A 763 29.14 22.56 -37.54
CA ALA A 763 28.64 23.62 -36.67
C ALA A 763 29.36 23.59 -35.33
N TRP A 764 29.73 24.78 -34.82
CA TRP A 764 30.25 24.99 -33.48
C TRP A 764 29.37 26.01 -32.77
N VAL A 765 28.75 25.62 -31.66
CA VAL A 765 27.84 26.49 -30.90
C VAL A 765 28.28 26.52 -29.44
N GLU A 766 28.69 27.69 -28.97
CA GLU A 766 29.01 27.91 -27.56
C GLU A 766 27.73 28.13 -26.75
N ASN A 767 27.62 27.42 -25.63
CA ASN A 767 26.53 27.42 -24.68
C ASN A 767 25.14 27.36 -25.35
N PRO A 768 24.87 26.34 -26.20
CA PRO A 768 23.61 26.26 -26.91
C PRO A 768 22.45 26.18 -25.92
N ALA A 769 21.43 26.99 -26.15
CA ALA A 769 20.21 26.95 -25.34
C ALA A 769 19.56 25.55 -25.48
N GLY A 770 19.23 24.93 -24.35
CA GLY A 770 18.60 23.61 -24.34
C GLY A 770 19.54 22.42 -24.52
N LEU A 771 20.86 22.61 -24.40
CA LEU A 771 21.85 21.53 -24.50
C LEU A 771 21.53 20.32 -23.61
N GLU A 772 21.17 20.56 -22.34
CA GLU A 772 20.82 19.48 -21.41
C GLU A 772 19.62 18.66 -21.89
N ALA A 773 18.63 19.34 -22.48
CA ALA A 773 17.44 18.72 -23.03
C ALA A 773 17.76 17.88 -24.28
N ARG A 774 18.71 18.33 -25.09
CA ARG A 774 19.23 17.58 -26.24
C ARG A 774 20.01 16.34 -25.77
N ASN A 775 20.91 16.51 -24.80
CA ASN A 775 21.71 15.44 -24.21
C ASN A 775 20.87 14.31 -23.61
N ALA A 776 19.72 14.66 -23.05
CA ALA A 776 18.78 13.68 -22.53
C ALA A 776 18.06 12.83 -23.58
N ARG A 777 17.90 13.37 -24.80
CA ARG A 777 17.31 12.65 -25.94
C ARG A 777 18.35 11.82 -26.69
N ALA A 778 19.62 12.06 -26.39
CA ALA A 778 20.74 11.41 -27.00
C ALA A 778 21.34 10.32 -26.10
N LYS A 779 21.92 9.29 -26.72
CA LYS A 779 22.71 8.29 -26.02
C LYS A 779 24.16 8.78 -25.94
N GLY A 780 24.70 8.90 -24.74
CA GLY A 780 26.13 9.13 -24.54
C GLY A 780 26.93 7.88 -24.95
N MET A 781 27.82 8.03 -25.93
CA MET A 781 28.60 6.93 -26.49
C MET A 781 29.99 6.81 -25.86
N ARG A 782 30.65 7.95 -25.62
CA ARG A 782 32.01 8.03 -25.07
C ARG A 782 32.18 9.31 -24.27
N SER A 783 32.92 9.25 -23.17
CA SER A 783 33.35 10.41 -22.36
C SER A 783 34.87 10.37 -22.24
N THR A 784 35.54 11.50 -22.35
CA THR A 784 36.99 11.66 -22.13
C THR A 784 37.24 12.88 -21.25
#